data_AF-A0AAV5RVD6-F1
#
_entry.id   AF-A0AAV5RVD6-F1
#
_cell.length_a   1.000
_cell.length_b   1.000
_cell.length_c   1.000
_cell.angle_alpha   90.00
_cell.angle_beta   90.00
_cell.angle_gamma   90.00
#
_symmetry.space_group_name_H-M   'P 1'
#
loop_
_entity.id
_entity.type
_entity.pdbx_description
1 polymer ?
#
loop_
_entity_poly.entity_id
_entity_poly.type
_entity_poly.pdbx_seq_one_letter_code
_entity_poly.pdbx_strand_id
1 'polypeptide(L)'
;MTTSVVASTFESTIVEFCETATWINTRLLDNDNNSGDLFKQIDTRVSALFPVAQKYNESFTSNDVSVSEELLLRLENAAGTLWNTIIVSRVNASTVELNSNVLTRCLLFNAILLSLFDTLTAANDKSIRSLKCFVTVMKSLVERGIDNKNTSGFETELSYTKTWVVNRIKHFSDHINQLSQIDIETYHQLCTKFYAYAFQACINEGDSETALLYLNKIDCTQNDSKEEANIVLEVARVLYNSALKVHNDTKNNENLQQTDYRINFLKRANELTSLQNQQLRTHINYTSLRYAILILLAQCLIERTGEEENEVVNAVLEELMKTYPKKVKPFHLGILFRKKEHRGDFHESISSLMMQMMLSVDIEGDYEDLLFTLHECSKFDLKACLTSIDYIFQNRVKHLKNKKVIERLLLTRFYITLQTKLLNETEIILNLTDFYTIMERTLCHTLTLETCSSIITLIWNFGKKLEKSGAYSTCCMYYELSLRDIISSNYTDRSKLYRAMASAYISANELNKAHSILDTMPIDDKVNPITLFISLRLHMLEGDATTSESIIEKLSNSSDKKSLEVFVLSLNLLKTDPVLLTKSAGLLFRKLQGESNNDDAPIQTKWLTSTVDLIRFTIQSLLKINDGNIVQLIDEALHIRNLFNEPLNYISKLKTIKMLNVHETPGKESSECVDMNVDEIEWFSSTAFNLASQLFRMGNNFTLAKMFSDISLEYMSLIPFDEFTTEKNIHFRYRNAVCETLSLSIRYEAIQTNENIVSDSVMATFLELGRGFQKLTADIKKLIADFKRSQVRDPELENRIRELLHNSVYSNFEILIKSRDEKAVMALLKFDDDFDNSSFYENIADLVLQTEGVPMQLRKSIILTILQNKITNKTENIENAYYWMKCTFKDWKSSLSSVDYALFYDYSAKLKGHFSNLDGITANSEIKETIENIASICWNFGVTQFIEGSQSALEDWCRLAFRYAKYGRTGFLEQMLELWSALTASANLTDPENLTNVFDYEQY
;
A
#
# COMPACT_ATOMS: atom_id res chain seq x y z
N MET A 1 -27.68 9.91 -100.74
CA MET A 1 -27.87 10.67 -99.49
C MET A 1 -27.37 9.80 -98.34
N THR A 2 -26.17 10.12 -97.87
CA THR A 2 -25.63 9.93 -96.49
C THR A 2 -26.13 8.73 -95.66
N THR A 3 -25.40 7.61 -95.73
CA THR A 3 -25.05 6.77 -94.57
C THR A 3 -23.53 6.75 -94.42
N SER A 4 -22.97 7.96 -94.23
CA SER A 4 -21.61 8.17 -93.76
C SER A 4 -21.60 8.21 -92.22
N VAL A 5 -20.53 7.67 -91.62
CA VAL A 5 -20.10 7.82 -90.21
C VAL A 5 -20.72 6.86 -89.18
N VAL A 6 -20.80 5.56 -89.48
CA VAL A 6 -21.02 4.54 -88.41
C VAL A 6 -19.85 3.55 -88.30
N ALA A 7 -19.20 3.16 -89.41
CA ALA A 7 -18.06 2.23 -89.37
C ALA A 7 -16.74 2.84 -88.81
N SER A 8 -16.41 4.10 -89.11
CA SER A 8 -15.10 4.68 -88.75
C SER A 8 -14.91 4.95 -87.26
N THR A 9 -16.00 5.18 -86.52
CA THR A 9 -16.00 5.35 -85.05
C THR A 9 -15.80 4.03 -84.31
N PHE A 10 -16.23 2.90 -84.88
CA PHE A 10 -16.05 1.59 -84.26
C PHE A 10 -14.59 1.14 -84.32
N GLU A 11 -13.94 1.28 -85.48
CA GLU A 11 -12.54 0.89 -85.67
C GLU A 11 -11.59 1.75 -84.82
N SER A 12 -11.81 3.07 -84.75
CA SER A 12 -10.99 3.96 -83.91
C SER A 12 -11.07 3.60 -82.43
N THR A 13 -12.25 3.22 -81.95
CA THR A 13 -12.47 2.84 -80.55
C THR A 13 -11.86 1.48 -80.23
N ILE A 14 -11.91 0.52 -81.16
CA ILE A 14 -11.22 -0.77 -81.00
C ILE A 14 -9.68 -0.58 -80.97
N VAL A 15 -9.14 0.32 -81.78
CA VAL A 15 -7.71 0.70 -81.72
C VAL A 15 -7.37 1.27 -80.34
N GLU A 16 -8.21 2.16 -79.80
CA GLU A 16 -8.02 2.74 -78.46
C GLU A 16 -8.05 1.67 -77.34
N PHE A 17 -8.92 0.66 -77.46
CA PHE A 17 -8.93 -0.51 -76.55
C PHE A 17 -7.62 -1.31 -76.64
N CYS A 18 -7.12 -1.57 -77.85
CA CYS A 18 -5.87 -2.31 -78.06
C CYS A 18 -4.66 -1.55 -77.50
N GLU A 19 -4.60 -0.24 -77.71
CA GLU A 19 -3.54 0.64 -77.19
C GLU A 19 -3.57 0.70 -75.67
N THR A 20 -4.77 0.80 -75.09
CA THR A 20 -4.96 0.77 -73.64
C THR A 20 -4.52 -0.57 -73.06
N ALA A 21 -4.91 -1.69 -73.66
CA ALA A 21 -4.53 -3.01 -73.19
C ALA A 21 -3.00 -3.23 -73.25
N THR A 22 -2.37 -2.78 -74.35
CA THR A 22 -0.90 -2.85 -74.52
C THR A 22 -0.17 -1.94 -73.53
N TRP A 23 -0.73 -0.75 -73.25
CA TRP A 23 -0.18 0.17 -72.26
C TRP A 23 -0.25 -0.39 -70.85
N ILE A 24 -1.41 -0.96 -70.44
CA ILE A 24 -1.56 -1.62 -69.13
C ILE A 24 -0.57 -2.78 -69.04
N ASN A 25 -0.46 -3.60 -70.09
CA ASN A 25 0.47 -4.72 -70.13
C ASN A 25 1.93 -4.29 -69.91
N THR A 26 2.39 -3.27 -70.63
CA THR A 26 3.76 -2.73 -70.49
C THR A 26 4.01 -2.21 -69.08
N ARG A 27 3.04 -1.48 -68.51
CA ARG A 27 3.13 -0.92 -67.16
C ARG A 27 3.15 -1.98 -66.05
N LEU A 28 2.48 -3.10 -66.25
CA LEU A 28 2.50 -4.22 -65.30
C LEU A 28 3.80 -5.05 -65.38
N LEU A 29 4.46 -5.08 -66.55
CA LEU A 29 5.72 -5.82 -66.76
C LEU A 29 6.97 -5.04 -66.32
N ASP A 30 6.98 -3.70 -66.45
CA ASP A 30 8.11 -2.84 -66.10
C ASP A 30 8.35 -2.66 -64.59
N ASN A 31 7.59 -3.33 -63.72
CA ASN A 31 7.47 -2.96 -62.31
C ASN A 31 8.35 -3.79 -61.37
N ASP A 32 9.52 -3.24 -61.00
CA ASP A 32 10.35 -3.72 -59.88
C ASP A 32 9.92 -3.14 -58.51
N ASN A 33 8.97 -2.19 -58.45
CA ASN A 33 8.55 -1.55 -57.18
C ASN A 33 7.06 -1.21 -57.11
N ASN A 34 6.36 -1.79 -56.13
CA ASN A 34 4.95 -1.57 -55.75
C ASN A 34 4.63 -0.09 -55.38
N SER A 35 4.66 0.85 -56.33
CA SER A 35 4.23 2.23 -56.10
C SER A 35 2.72 2.39 -56.31
N GLY A 36 1.99 2.85 -55.29
CA GLY A 36 0.53 3.03 -55.33
C GLY A 36 0.03 4.06 -56.35
N ASP A 37 0.92 4.82 -56.98
CA ASP A 37 0.59 5.82 -57.99
C ASP A 37 0.34 5.19 -59.37
N LEU A 38 1.02 4.07 -59.68
CA LEU A 38 0.83 3.31 -60.93
C LEU A 38 -0.59 2.74 -61.02
N PHE A 39 -1.05 2.09 -59.95
CA PHE A 39 -2.38 1.47 -59.90
C PHE A 39 -3.50 2.51 -59.99
N LYS A 40 -3.31 3.74 -59.47
CA LYS A 40 -4.27 4.83 -59.67
C LYS A 40 -4.36 5.28 -61.13
N GLN A 41 -3.24 5.35 -61.84
CA GLN A 41 -3.22 5.69 -63.27
C GLN A 41 -3.93 4.62 -64.11
N ILE A 42 -3.69 3.34 -63.79
CA ILE A 42 -4.37 2.21 -64.44
C ILE A 42 -5.88 2.27 -64.15
N ASP A 43 -6.29 2.44 -62.89
CA ASP A 43 -7.70 2.51 -62.50
C ASP A 43 -8.44 3.67 -63.18
N THR A 44 -7.81 4.83 -63.30
CA THR A 44 -8.39 6.00 -63.99
C THR A 44 -8.65 5.71 -65.47
N ARG A 45 -7.69 5.09 -66.16
CA ARG A 45 -7.86 4.73 -67.59
C ARG A 45 -8.89 3.64 -67.81
N VAL A 46 -8.87 2.60 -66.97
CA VAL A 46 -9.86 1.51 -67.04
C VAL A 46 -11.25 2.04 -66.74
N SER A 47 -11.43 2.90 -65.73
CA SER A 47 -12.72 3.49 -65.37
C SER A 47 -13.31 4.36 -66.49
N ALA A 48 -12.47 5.02 -67.29
CA ALA A 48 -12.94 5.82 -68.43
C ALA A 48 -13.43 4.95 -69.60
N LEU A 49 -12.73 3.86 -69.92
CA LEU A 49 -13.01 3.04 -71.10
C LEU A 49 -13.94 1.86 -70.82
N PHE A 50 -14.08 1.44 -69.57
CA PHE A 50 -14.93 0.32 -69.16
C PHE A 50 -16.40 0.49 -69.60
N PRO A 51 -17.09 1.62 -69.34
CA PRO A 51 -18.48 1.81 -69.78
C PRO A 51 -18.64 1.84 -71.30
N VAL A 52 -17.59 2.28 -72.02
CA VAL A 52 -17.57 2.30 -73.48
C VAL A 52 -17.46 0.88 -74.03
N ALA A 53 -16.50 0.09 -73.50
CA ALA A 53 -16.33 -1.31 -73.86
C ALA A 53 -17.60 -2.15 -73.58
N GLN A 54 -18.27 -1.90 -72.45
CA GLN A 54 -19.54 -2.55 -72.11
C GLN A 54 -20.63 -2.26 -73.16
N LYS A 55 -20.86 -0.99 -73.48
CA LYS A 55 -21.88 -0.59 -74.49
C LYS A 55 -21.60 -1.20 -75.86
N TYR A 56 -20.33 -1.28 -76.25
CA TYR A 56 -19.94 -1.88 -77.52
C TYR A 56 -20.19 -3.39 -77.52
N ASN A 57 -19.92 -4.08 -76.40
CA ASN A 57 -20.15 -5.52 -76.28
C ASN A 57 -21.65 -5.87 -76.36
N GLU A 58 -22.51 -5.04 -75.76
CA GLU A 58 -23.98 -5.16 -75.85
C GLU A 58 -24.50 -4.81 -77.26
N SER A 59 -23.89 -3.82 -77.92
CA SER A 59 -24.30 -3.43 -79.27
C SER A 59 -23.87 -4.42 -80.35
N PHE A 60 -22.69 -5.02 -80.23
CA PHE A 60 -22.18 -5.99 -81.22
C PHE A 60 -22.82 -7.36 -81.07
N THR A 61 -23.37 -7.68 -79.91
CA THR A 61 -24.19 -8.90 -79.73
C THR A 61 -25.57 -8.79 -80.37
N SER A 62 -26.02 -7.58 -80.73
CA SER A 62 -27.34 -7.32 -81.33
C SER A 62 -27.29 -6.81 -82.78
N ASN A 63 -26.12 -6.42 -83.28
CA ASN A 63 -25.93 -5.86 -84.63
C ASN A 63 -24.80 -6.58 -85.38
N ASP A 64 -24.98 -6.85 -86.68
CA ASP A 64 -23.92 -7.38 -87.55
C ASP A 64 -22.89 -6.28 -87.87
N VAL A 65 -21.69 -6.40 -87.28
CA VAL A 65 -20.59 -5.46 -87.46
C VAL A 65 -19.40 -6.19 -88.09
N SER A 66 -18.90 -5.66 -89.21
CA SER A 66 -17.69 -6.18 -89.87
C SER A 66 -16.51 -5.25 -89.63
N VAL A 67 -15.37 -5.84 -89.26
CA VAL A 67 -14.11 -5.14 -88.92
C VAL A 67 -12.97 -5.81 -89.68
N SER A 68 -11.92 -5.06 -90.04
CA SER A 68 -10.73 -5.61 -90.70
C SER A 68 -10.05 -6.74 -89.89
N GLU A 69 -9.58 -7.77 -90.60
CA GLU A 69 -8.94 -8.96 -90.00
C GLU A 69 -7.65 -8.60 -89.22
N GLU A 70 -6.90 -7.61 -89.69
CA GLU A 70 -5.72 -7.08 -88.99
C GLU A 70 -6.06 -6.49 -87.62
N LEU A 71 -7.17 -5.74 -87.53
CA LEU A 71 -7.62 -5.13 -86.29
C LEU A 71 -8.18 -6.16 -85.31
N LEU A 72 -8.85 -7.21 -85.81
CA LEU A 72 -9.31 -8.35 -85.00
C LEU A 72 -8.12 -9.12 -84.39
N LEU A 73 -7.07 -9.38 -85.17
CA LEU A 73 -5.86 -10.06 -84.70
C LEU A 73 -5.08 -9.20 -83.70
N ARG A 74 -5.05 -7.88 -83.91
CA ARG A 74 -4.48 -6.92 -82.95
C ARG A 74 -5.25 -6.93 -81.62
N LEU A 75 -6.58 -6.99 -81.66
CA LEU A 75 -7.44 -7.08 -80.47
C LEU A 75 -7.21 -8.39 -79.70
N GLU A 76 -7.20 -9.53 -80.38
CA GLU A 76 -6.95 -10.83 -79.75
C GLU A 76 -5.57 -10.88 -79.07
N ASN A 77 -4.53 -10.41 -79.75
CA ASN A 77 -3.17 -10.37 -79.20
C ASN A 77 -3.06 -9.43 -77.99
N ALA A 78 -3.61 -8.23 -78.08
CA ALA A 78 -3.57 -7.25 -76.99
C ALA A 78 -4.32 -7.77 -75.76
N ALA A 79 -5.53 -8.31 -75.95
CA ALA A 79 -6.35 -8.82 -74.86
C ALA A 79 -5.79 -10.14 -74.27
N GLY A 80 -5.32 -11.06 -75.11
CA GLY A 80 -4.71 -12.31 -74.67
C GLY A 80 -3.42 -12.11 -73.87
N THR A 81 -2.56 -11.20 -74.32
CA THR A 81 -1.32 -10.85 -73.61
C THR A 81 -1.62 -10.20 -72.26
N LEU A 82 -2.54 -9.23 -72.24
CA LEU A 82 -2.95 -8.57 -71.00
C LEU A 82 -3.56 -9.57 -70.00
N TRP A 83 -4.34 -10.55 -70.46
CA TRP A 83 -4.95 -11.57 -69.59
C TRP A 83 -3.87 -12.32 -68.80
N ASN A 84 -2.86 -12.83 -69.51
CA ASN A 84 -1.78 -13.60 -68.91
C ASN A 84 -0.95 -12.76 -67.94
N THR A 85 -0.62 -11.51 -68.32
CA THR A 85 0.12 -10.59 -67.46
C THR A 85 -0.62 -10.29 -66.18
N ILE A 86 -1.94 -10.01 -66.23
CA ILE A 86 -2.71 -9.74 -65.01
C ILE A 86 -2.75 -10.97 -64.08
N ILE A 87 -2.91 -12.18 -64.64
CA ILE A 87 -2.91 -13.41 -63.83
C ILE A 87 -1.56 -13.60 -63.12
N VAL A 88 -0.43 -13.38 -63.80
CA VAL A 88 0.91 -13.46 -63.20
C VAL A 88 1.11 -12.37 -62.14
N SER A 89 0.74 -11.12 -62.44
CA SER A 89 0.87 -10.00 -61.50
C SER A 89 0.05 -10.23 -60.22
N ARG A 90 -1.11 -10.90 -60.28
CA ARG A 90 -1.92 -11.23 -59.10
C ARG A 90 -1.26 -12.25 -58.18
N VAL A 91 -0.50 -13.21 -58.71
CA VAL A 91 0.25 -14.18 -57.90
C VAL A 91 1.37 -13.48 -57.12
N ASN A 92 2.00 -12.47 -57.71
CA ASN A 92 3.13 -11.74 -57.12
C ASN A 92 2.71 -10.58 -56.18
N ALA A 93 1.50 -10.01 -56.34
CA ALA A 93 1.05 -8.80 -55.64
C ALA A 93 0.16 -9.04 -54.39
N SER A 94 0.21 -10.24 -53.80
CA SER A 94 -0.74 -10.74 -52.78
C SER A 94 -0.76 -10.01 -51.42
N THR A 95 -0.07 -8.87 -51.26
CA THR A 95 0.10 -8.17 -49.97
C THR A 95 -0.51 -6.77 -49.87
N VAL A 96 -0.95 -6.13 -50.97
CA VAL A 96 -1.54 -4.77 -50.93
C VAL A 96 -2.94 -4.73 -51.56
N GLU A 97 -3.94 -4.40 -50.75
CA GLU A 97 -5.38 -4.42 -51.08
C GLU A 97 -5.75 -3.54 -52.29
N LEU A 98 -5.14 -2.36 -52.42
CA LEU A 98 -5.35 -1.43 -53.54
C LEU A 98 -4.98 -2.07 -54.89
N ASN A 99 -3.92 -2.88 -54.92
CA ASN A 99 -3.41 -3.50 -56.13
C ASN A 99 -4.36 -4.61 -56.61
N SER A 100 -4.95 -5.38 -55.69
CA SER A 100 -5.91 -6.45 -56.00
C SER A 100 -7.19 -5.93 -56.67
N ASN A 101 -7.70 -4.78 -56.20
CA ASN A 101 -8.92 -4.16 -56.74
C ASN A 101 -8.76 -3.72 -58.20
N VAL A 102 -7.67 -3.00 -58.49
CA VAL A 102 -7.38 -2.50 -59.85
C VAL A 102 -7.12 -3.66 -60.81
N LEU A 103 -6.38 -4.69 -60.38
CA LEU A 103 -6.14 -5.88 -61.20
C LEU A 103 -7.43 -6.66 -61.51
N THR A 104 -8.39 -6.69 -60.59
CA THR A 104 -9.71 -7.33 -60.81
C THR A 104 -10.54 -6.55 -61.83
N ARG A 105 -10.52 -5.22 -61.79
CA ARG A 105 -11.14 -4.36 -62.82
C ARG A 105 -10.49 -4.53 -64.19
N CYS A 106 -9.16 -4.64 -64.23
CA CYS A 106 -8.43 -4.93 -65.47
C CYS A 106 -8.83 -6.29 -66.04
N LEU A 107 -9.03 -7.33 -65.21
CA LEU A 107 -9.52 -8.63 -65.67
C LEU A 107 -10.91 -8.54 -66.27
N LEU A 108 -11.83 -7.80 -65.64
CA LEU A 108 -13.17 -7.62 -66.16
C LEU A 108 -13.16 -6.83 -67.48
N PHE A 109 -12.43 -5.73 -67.55
CA PHE A 109 -12.23 -4.96 -68.79
C PHE A 109 -11.69 -5.87 -69.91
N ASN A 110 -10.69 -6.68 -69.60
CA ASN A 110 -10.07 -7.56 -70.57
C ASN A 110 -10.98 -8.74 -70.99
N ALA A 111 -11.83 -9.26 -70.09
CA ALA A 111 -12.86 -10.24 -70.43
C ALA A 111 -13.87 -9.66 -71.42
N ILE A 112 -14.23 -8.37 -71.28
CA ILE A 112 -15.09 -7.67 -72.25
C ILE A 112 -14.39 -7.56 -73.61
N LEU A 113 -13.09 -7.23 -73.66
CA LEU A 113 -12.34 -7.19 -74.92
C LEU A 113 -12.27 -8.55 -75.63
N LEU A 114 -12.07 -9.63 -74.87
CA LEU A 114 -12.12 -10.99 -75.42
C LEU A 114 -13.53 -11.36 -75.91
N SER A 115 -14.58 -10.94 -75.19
CA SER A 115 -15.98 -11.13 -75.62
C SER A 115 -16.31 -10.34 -76.89
N LEU A 116 -15.78 -9.12 -77.02
CA LEU A 116 -15.92 -8.32 -78.24
C LEU A 116 -15.30 -9.02 -79.44
N PHE A 117 -14.08 -9.55 -79.29
CA PHE A 117 -13.43 -10.34 -80.33
C PHE A 117 -14.22 -11.62 -80.67
N ASP A 118 -14.70 -12.34 -79.67
CA ASP A 118 -15.46 -13.58 -79.87
C ASP A 118 -16.79 -13.31 -80.57
N THR A 119 -17.44 -12.18 -80.28
CA THR A 119 -18.70 -11.76 -80.92
C THR A 119 -18.48 -11.37 -82.38
N LEU A 120 -17.40 -10.66 -82.69
CA LEU A 120 -17.07 -10.23 -84.06
C LEU A 120 -16.59 -11.38 -84.97
N THR A 121 -16.17 -12.52 -84.40
CA THR A 121 -15.63 -13.66 -85.15
C THR A 121 -16.60 -14.85 -85.30
N ALA A 122 -17.75 -14.81 -84.60
CA ALA A 122 -18.88 -15.76 -84.73
C ALA A 122 -18.55 -17.27 -84.61
N ALA A 123 -17.46 -17.67 -83.92
CA ALA A 123 -17.10 -19.07 -83.71
C ALA A 123 -17.53 -19.59 -82.31
N ASN A 124 -18.22 -20.73 -82.26
CA ASN A 124 -18.75 -21.31 -81.01
C ASN A 124 -17.65 -21.62 -79.96
N ASP A 125 -16.52 -22.21 -80.38
CA ASP A 125 -15.39 -22.59 -79.51
C ASP A 125 -14.76 -21.38 -78.81
N LYS A 126 -14.73 -20.24 -79.51
CA LYS A 126 -14.22 -18.97 -78.96
C LYS A 126 -15.15 -18.42 -77.88
N SER A 127 -16.46 -18.61 -78.00
CA SER A 127 -17.40 -18.11 -77.00
C SER A 127 -17.39 -18.85 -75.64
N ILE A 128 -16.88 -20.08 -75.58
CA ILE A 128 -16.63 -20.82 -74.32
C ILE A 128 -15.41 -20.24 -73.59
N ARG A 129 -14.39 -19.77 -74.32
CA ARG A 129 -13.26 -19.02 -73.76
C ARG A 129 -13.75 -17.76 -73.04
N SER A 130 -14.63 -16.98 -73.67
CA SER A 130 -15.26 -15.84 -73.00
C SER A 130 -16.03 -16.24 -71.75
N LEU A 131 -16.86 -17.29 -71.81
CA LEU A 131 -17.57 -17.80 -70.63
C LEU A 131 -16.60 -18.15 -69.49
N LYS A 132 -15.50 -18.85 -69.80
CA LYS A 132 -14.43 -19.18 -68.83
C LYS A 132 -13.79 -17.94 -68.22
N CYS A 133 -13.53 -16.91 -69.03
CA CYS A 133 -12.98 -15.64 -68.55
C CYS A 133 -13.96 -14.95 -67.59
N PHE A 134 -15.23 -14.81 -67.96
CA PHE A 134 -16.24 -14.18 -67.11
C PHE A 134 -16.51 -14.97 -65.81
N VAL A 135 -16.49 -16.31 -65.83
CA VAL A 135 -16.58 -17.13 -64.60
C VAL A 135 -15.35 -16.91 -63.70
N THR A 136 -14.16 -16.75 -64.28
CA THR A 136 -12.92 -16.44 -63.53
C THR A 136 -12.96 -15.03 -62.93
N VAL A 137 -13.51 -14.06 -63.67
CA VAL A 137 -13.77 -12.71 -63.17
C VAL A 137 -14.79 -12.75 -62.03
N MET A 138 -15.87 -13.53 -62.18
CA MET A 138 -16.89 -13.72 -61.14
C MET A 138 -16.27 -14.24 -59.84
N LYS A 139 -15.42 -15.26 -59.91
CA LYS A 139 -14.65 -15.74 -58.75
C LYS A 139 -13.89 -14.61 -58.06
N SER A 140 -13.17 -13.83 -58.85
CA SER A 140 -12.30 -12.75 -58.36
C SER A 140 -13.09 -11.61 -57.71
N LEU A 141 -14.25 -11.26 -58.28
CA LEU A 141 -15.18 -10.28 -57.72
C LEU A 141 -15.80 -10.79 -56.42
N VAL A 142 -16.23 -12.05 -56.37
CA VAL A 142 -16.82 -12.64 -55.16
C VAL A 142 -15.80 -12.74 -54.03
N GLU A 143 -14.56 -13.11 -54.31
CA GLU A 143 -13.45 -13.10 -53.33
C GLU A 143 -13.17 -11.67 -52.81
N ARG A 144 -13.20 -10.64 -53.67
CA ARG A 144 -13.10 -9.22 -53.29
C ARG A 144 -14.26 -8.75 -52.40
N GLY A 145 -15.48 -9.21 -52.67
CA GLY A 145 -16.68 -8.84 -51.91
C GLY A 145 -16.72 -9.37 -50.47
N ILE A 146 -15.79 -10.24 -50.09
CA ILE A 146 -15.65 -10.74 -48.71
C ILE A 146 -15.08 -9.64 -47.80
N ASP A 147 -14.19 -8.80 -48.31
CA ASP A 147 -13.39 -7.86 -47.49
C ASP A 147 -13.88 -6.40 -47.54
N ASN A 148 -14.68 -5.99 -48.55
CA ASN A 148 -14.87 -4.55 -48.80
C ASN A 148 -16.24 -4.15 -49.40
N LYS A 149 -17.27 -4.03 -48.55
CA LYS A 149 -18.63 -3.59 -48.94
C LYS A 149 -18.73 -2.11 -49.39
N ASN A 150 -17.68 -1.30 -49.20
CA ASN A 150 -17.74 0.16 -49.38
C ASN A 150 -17.07 0.68 -50.68
N THR A 151 -16.67 -0.19 -51.61
CA THR A 151 -16.03 0.29 -52.86
C THR A 151 -17.06 0.66 -53.94
N SER A 152 -17.09 1.93 -54.32
CA SER A 152 -17.95 2.47 -55.39
C SER A 152 -17.75 1.71 -56.71
N GLY A 153 -18.82 1.15 -57.27
CA GLY A 153 -18.85 0.47 -58.57
C GLY A 153 -18.78 -1.07 -58.53
N PHE A 154 -18.47 -1.68 -57.37
CA PHE A 154 -18.40 -3.14 -57.22
C PHE A 154 -19.72 -3.85 -57.55
N GLU A 155 -20.84 -3.35 -57.03
CA GLU A 155 -22.17 -3.92 -57.27
C GLU A 155 -22.56 -3.87 -58.76
N THR A 156 -22.18 -2.81 -59.46
CA THR A 156 -22.42 -2.64 -60.90
C THR A 156 -21.57 -3.61 -61.71
N GLU A 157 -20.29 -3.76 -61.39
CA GLU A 157 -19.35 -4.72 -62.01
C GLU A 157 -19.84 -6.17 -61.81
N LEU A 158 -20.28 -6.51 -60.59
CA LEU A 158 -20.81 -7.83 -60.24
C LEU A 158 -22.13 -8.13 -60.95
N SER A 159 -23.07 -7.18 -60.94
CA SER A 159 -24.37 -7.32 -61.60
C SER A 159 -24.24 -7.49 -63.12
N TYR A 160 -23.34 -6.72 -63.75
CA TYR A 160 -23.04 -6.87 -65.18
C TYR A 160 -22.46 -8.25 -65.47
N THR A 161 -21.42 -8.67 -64.73
CA THR A 161 -20.77 -9.99 -64.90
C THR A 161 -21.79 -11.12 -64.73
N LYS A 162 -22.63 -11.06 -63.69
CA LYS A 162 -23.68 -12.05 -63.42
C LYS A 162 -24.71 -12.11 -64.55
N THR A 163 -25.21 -10.96 -64.99
CA THR A 163 -26.20 -10.87 -66.08
C THR A 163 -25.64 -11.41 -67.39
N TRP A 164 -24.39 -11.04 -67.73
CA TRP A 164 -23.73 -11.51 -68.93
C TRP A 164 -23.58 -13.05 -68.93
N VAL A 165 -23.09 -13.62 -67.82
CA VAL A 165 -22.92 -15.07 -67.69
C VAL A 165 -24.26 -15.81 -67.76
N VAL A 166 -25.30 -15.31 -67.09
CA VAL A 166 -26.65 -15.92 -67.14
C VAL A 166 -27.21 -15.94 -68.56
N ASN A 167 -27.10 -14.82 -69.28
CA ASN A 167 -27.56 -14.73 -70.67
C ASN A 167 -26.79 -15.70 -71.58
N ARG A 168 -25.48 -15.83 -71.36
CA ARG A 168 -24.65 -16.74 -72.15
C ARG A 168 -24.90 -18.21 -71.83
N ILE A 169 -25.10 -18.56 -70.56
CA ILE A 169 -25.51 -19.90 -70.15
C ILE A 169 -26.85 -20.28 -70.79
N LYS A 170 -27.84 -19.36 -70.78
CA LYS A 170 -29.13 -19.61 -71.45
C LYS A 170 -28.96 -19.85 -72.95
N HIS A 171 -28.17 -19.00 -73.63
CA HIS A 171 -27.87 -19.17 -75.05
C HIS A 171 -27.24 -20.52 -75.36
N PHE A 172 -26.25 -20.97 -74.59
CA PHE A 172 -25.62 -22.29 -74.79
C PHE A 172 -26.54 -23.44 -74.44
N SER A 173 -27.40 -23.31 -73.43
CA SER A 173 -28.41 -24.31 -73.10
C SER A 173 -29.37 -24.54 -74.28
N ASP A 174 -29.78 -23.48 -74.97
CA ASP A 174 -30.68 -23.56 -76.12
C ASP A 174 -29.99 -24.16 -77.37
N HIS A 175 -28.65 -24.14 -77.43
CA HIS A 175 -27.83 -24.56 -78.57
C HIS A 175 -26.84 -25.68 -78.25
N ILE A 176 -27.04 -26.42 -77.15
CA ILE A 176 -26.04 -27.36 -76.61
C ILE A 176 -25.66 -28.48 -77.59
N ASN A 177 -26.60 -28.88 -78.46
CA ASN A 177 -26.41 -29.91 -79.49
C ASN A 177 -25.47 -29.47 -80.63
N GLN A 178 -25.06 -28.20 -80.67
CA GLN A 178 -24.14 -27.65 -81.67
C GLN A 178 -22.69 -27.58 -81.17
N LEU A 179 -22.43 -27.99 -79.93
CA LEU A 179 -21.10 -27.97 -79.31
C LEU A 179 -20.40 -29.33 -79.45
N SER A 180 -19.06 -29.33 -79.40
CA SER A 180 -18.29 -30.56 -79.30
C SER A 180 -18.45 -31.22 -77.91
N GLN A 181 -18.18 -32.51 -77.79
CA GLN A 181 -18.27 -33.22 -76.50
C GLN A 181 -17.37 -32.59 -75.42
N ILE A 182 -16.16 -32.16 -75.79
CA ILE A 182 -15.18 -31.50 -74.90
C ILE A 182 -15.72 -30.14 -74.43
N ASP A 183 -16.39 -29.42 -75.32
CA ASP A 183 -17.01 -28.14 -75.04
C ASP A 183 -18.24 -28.26 -74.15
N ILE A 184 -19.02 -29.33 -74.31
CA ILE A 184 -20.16 -29.66 -73.43
C ILE A 184 -19.66 -29.95 -72.01
N GLU A 185 -18.60 -30.76 -71.85
CA GLU A 185 -17.97 -31.03 -70.56
C GLU A 185 -17.44 -29.73 -69.91
N THR A 186 -16.71 -28.93 -70.68
CA THR A 186 -16.20 -27.63 -70.21
C THR A 186 -17.33 -26.68 -69.82
N TYR A 187 -18.41 -26.65 -70.59
CA TYR A 187 -19.61 -25.85 -70.30
C TYR A 187 -20.26 -26.27 -68.98
N HIS A 188 -20.46 -27.57 -68.75
CA HIS A 188 -21.01 -28.07 -67.49
C HIS A 188 -20.13 -27.71 -66.30
N GLN A 189 -18.80 -27.89 -66.41
CA GLN A 189 -17.84 -27.47 -65.37
C GLN A 189 -17.94 -25.97 -65.06
N LEU A 190 -18.07 -25.12 -66.08
CA LEU A 190 -18.21 -23.68 -65.92
C LEU A 190 -19.54 -23.29 -65.30
N CYS A 191 -20.63 -23.99 -65.62
CA CYS A 191 -21.94 -23.80 -64.99
C CYS A 191 -21.90 -24.14 -63.49
N THR A 192 -21.29 -25.26 -63.12
CA THR A 192 -21.14 -25.66 -61.70
C THR A 192 -20.31 -24.62 -60.93
N LYS A 193 -19.20 -24.12 -61.50
CA LYS A 193 -18.41 -23.03 -60.91
C LYS A 193 -19.21 -21.74 -60.78
N PHE A 194 -19.93 -21.34 -61.84
CA PHE A 194 -20.79 -20.16 -61.81
C PHE A 194 -21.82 -20.23 -60.70
N TYR A 195 -22.56 -21.35 -60.58
CA TYR A 195 -23.57 -21.51 -59.54
C TYR A 195 -22.97 -21.49 -58.14
N ALA A 196 -21.76 -22.05 -57.94
CA ALA A 196 -21.04 -21.95 -56.67
C ALA A 196 -20.65 -20.50 -56.32
N TYR A 197 -20.10 -19.74 -57.28
CA TYR A 197 -19.73 -18.33 -57.04
C TYR A 197 -20.97 -17.44 -56.91
N ALA A 198 -22.05 -17.71 -57.63
CA ALA A 198 -23.32 -17.01 -57.50
C ALA A 198 -23.98 -17.28 -56.13
N PHE A 199 -23.92 -18.52 -55.64
CA PHE A 199 -24.30 -18.89 -54.27
C PHE A 199 -23.53 -18.03 -53.25
N GLN A 200 -22.20 -17.99 -53.36
CA GLN A 200 -21.36 -17.23 -52.44
C GLN A 200 -21.61 -15.72 -52.52
N ALA A 201 -21.87 -15.18 -53.72
CA ALA A 201 -22.25 -13.79 -53.92
C ALA A 201 -23.54 -13.44 -53.17
N CYS A 202 -24.59 -14.26 -53.30
CA CYS A 202 -25.86 -14.05 -52.59
C CYS A 202 -25.70 -14.13 -51.07
N ILE A 203 -24.85 -15.03 -50.56
CA ILE A 203 -24.51 -15.07 -49.12
C ILE A 203 -23.78 -13.78 -48.68
N ASN A 204 -22.88 -13.24 -49.51
CA ASN A 204 -22.20 -11.98 -49.22
C ASN A 204 -23.17 -10.78 -49.16
N GLU A 205 -24.21 -10.80 -50.00
CA GLU A 205 -25.31 -9.83 -50.06
C GLU A 205 -26.34 -10.01 -48.93
N GLY A 206 -26.33 -11.14 -48.22
CA GLY A 206 -27.26 -11.47 -47.15
C GLY A 206 -28.58 -12.12 -47.61
N ASP A 207 -28.66 -12.52 -48.88
CA ASP A 207 -29.83 -13.19 -49.48
C ASP A 207 -29.67 -14.71 -49.46
N SER A 208 -30.02 -15.32 -48.32
CA SER A 208 -29.91 -16.77 -48.09
C SER A 208 -30.92 -17.59 -48.90
N GLU A 209 -32.08 -17.03 -49.27
CA GLU A 209 -33.10 -17.75 -50.04
C GLU A 209 -32.66 -17.93 -51.49
N THR A 210 -32.18 -16.86 -52.13
CA THR A 210 -31.63 -16.93 -53.49
C THR A 210 -30.36 -17.78 -53.53
N ALA A 211 -29.54 -17.75 -52.48
CA ALA A 211 -28.39 -18.64 -52.37
C ALA A 211 -28.83 -20.12 -52.43
N LEU A 212 -29.89 -20.52 -51.72
CA LEU A 212 -30.39 -21.89 -51.74
C LEU A 212 -30.83 -22.35 -53.15
N LEU A 213 -31.43 -21.46 -53.94
CA LEU A 213 -31.78 -21.74 -55.33
C LEU A 213 -30.56 -22.05 -56.19
N TYR A 214 -29.45 -21.32 -56.00
CA TYR A 214 -28.20 -21.60 -56.69
C TYR A 214 -27.55 -22.89 -56.20
N LEU A 215 -27.58 -23.16 -54.89
CA LEU A 215 -27.08 -24.41 -54.31
C LEU A 215 -27.75 -25.64 -54.92
N ASN A 216 -29.07 -25.60 -55.11
CA ASN A 216 -29.83 -26.69 -55.72
C ASN A 216 -29.50 -26.92 -57.20
N LYS A 217 -28.88 -25.95 -57.88
CA LYS A 217 -28.42 -26.07 -59.28
C LYS A 217 -26.98 -26.58 -59.39
N ILE A 218 -26.26 -26.73 -58.28
CA ILE A 218 -24.91 -27.28 -58.27
C ILE A 218 -24.99 -28.80 -58.41
N ASP A 219 -24.66 -29.28 -59.60
CA ASP A 219 -24.50 -30.69 -59.90
C ASP A 219 -23.02 -31.06 -60.05
N CYS A 220 -22.60 -32.03 -59.24
CA CYS A 220 -21.27 -32.62 -59.24
C CYS A 220 -21.34 -34.16 -59.28
N THR A 221 -22.45 -34.73 -59.75
CA THR A 221 -22.77 -36.16 -59.58
C THR A 221 -22.27 -37.07 -60.71
N GLN A 222 -21.60 -36.53 -61.74
CA GLN A 222 -21.17 -37.32 -62.89
C GLN A 222 -19.66 -37.19 -63.14
N ASN A 223 -19.02 -38.37 -63.33
CA ASN A 223 -17.65 -38.68 -63.76
C ASN A 223 -16.48 -38.64 -62.74
N ASP A 224 -15.46 -39.47 -63.04
CA ASP A 224 -14.33 -39.90 -62.17
C ASP A 224 -12.99 -39.18 -62.44
N SER A 225 -13.00 -38.04 -63.13
CA SER A 225 -11.79 -37.35 -63.59
C SER A 225 -11.10 -36.49 -62.51
N LYS A 226 -9.84 -36.13 -62.75
CA LYS A 226 -9.03 -35.29 -61.86
C LYS A 226 -9.52 -33.85 -61.80
N GLU A 227 -10.04 -33.37 -62.93
CA GLU A 227 -10.57 -32.02 -63.06
C GLU A 227 -11.89 -31.88 -62.29
N GLU A 228 -12.72 -32.92 -62.27
CA GLU A 228 -13.91 -32.99 -61.42
C GLU A 228 -13.56 -32.98 -59.93
N ALA A 229 -12.50 -33.68 -59.51
CA ALA A 229 -12.04 -33.63 -58.11
C ALA A 229 -11.66 -32.21 -57.66
N ASN A 230 -11.02 -31.42 -58.52
CA ASN A 230 -10.70 -30.02 -58.24
C ASN A 230 -11.96 -29.16 -58.11
N ILE A 231 -12.98 -29.40 -58.95
CA ILE A 231 -14.25 -28.68 -58.93
C ILE A 231 -15.02 -29.03 -57.66
N VAL A 232 -15.12 -30.31 -57.31
CA VAL A 232 -15.78 -30.77 -56.08
C VAL A 232 -15.15 -30.14 -54.84
N LEU A 233 -13.81 -30.11 -54.74
CA LEU A 233 -13.11 -29.47 -53.62
C LEU A 233 -13.30 -27.95 -53.61
N GLU A 234 -13.32 -27.30 -54.78
CA GLU A 234 -13.56 -25.86 -54.88
C GLU A 234 -14.97 -25.50 -54.41
N VAL A 235 -15.98 -26.26 -54.85
CA VAL A 235 -17.38 -26.09 -54.41
C VAL A 235 -17.48 -26.33 -52.90
N ALA A 236 -16.92 -27.43 -52.38
CA ALA A 236 -16.93 -27.71 -50.96
C ALA A 236 -16.24 -26.61 -50.14
N ARG A 237 -15.14 -26.04 -50.65
CA ARG A 237 -14.45 -24.88 -50.06
C ARG A 237 -15.32 -23.63 -50.06
N VAL A 238 -16.03 -23.34 -51.15
CA VAL A 238 -16.97 -22.22 -51.24
C VAL A 238 -18.11 -22.37 -50.24
N LEU A 239 -18.71 -23.57 -50.13
CA LEU A 239 -19.76 -23.87 -49.15
C LEU A 239 -19.26 -23.71 -47.72
N TYR A 240 -18.08 -24.26 -47.41
CA TYR A 240 -17.43 -24.13 -46.11
C TYR A 240 -17.17 -22.66 -45.73
N ASN A 241 -16.53 -21.88 -46.62
CA ASN A 241 -16.23 -20.48 -46.37
C ASN A 241 -17.50 -19.64 -46.20
N SER A 242 -18.55 -19.93 -46.96
CA SER A 242 -19.84 -19.27 -46.84
C SER A 242 -20.51 -19.60 -45.50
N ALA A 243 -20.51 -20.86 -45.08
CA ALA A 243 -21.02 -21.27 -43.77
C ALA A 243 -20.21 -20.64 -42.61
N LEU A 244 -18.89 -20.57 -42.74
CA LEU A 244 -18.01 -19.94 -41.76
C LEU A 244 -18.26 -18.43 -41.65
N LYS A 245 -18.46 -17.74 -42.77
CA LYS A 245 -18.81 -16.32 -42.80
C LYS A 245 -20.13 -16.07 -42.07
N VAL A 246 -21.18 -16.81 -42.41
CA VAL A 246 -22.48 -16.72 -41.72
C VAL A 246 -22.32 -17.06 -40.24
N HIS A 247 -21.46 -18.02 -39.86
CA HIS A 247 -21.19 -18.34 -38.46
C HIS A 247 -20.49 -17.20 -37.70
N ASN A 248 -19.55 -16.48 -38.32
CA ASN A 248 -18.87 -15.35 -37.69
C ASN A 248 -19.74 -14.10 -37.59
N ASP A 249 -20.55 -13.81 -38.61
CA ASP A 249 -21.43 -12.62 -38.64
C ASP A 249 -22.58 -12.72 -37.62
N THR A 250 -22.90 -13.93 -37.13
CA THR A 250 -24.04 -14.21 -36.24
C THR A 250 -23.70 -14.37 -34.76
N LYS A 251 -22.42 -14.20 -34.35
CA LYS A 251 -21.98 -14.37 -32.95
C LYS A 251 -22.67 -13.45 -31.92
N ASN A 252 -23.44 -12.44 -32.36
CA ASN A 252 -24.15 -11.50 -31.49
C ASN A 252 -25.68 -11.55 -31.59
N ASN A 253 -26.29 -12.31 -32.51
CA ASN A 253 -27.74 -12.41 -32.69
C ASN A 253 -28.12 -13.85 -33.10
N GLU A 254 -28.63 -14.65 -32.17
CA GLU A 254 -29.06 -16.03 -32.43
C GLU A 254 -30.39 -16.05 -33.20
N ASN A 255 -30.32 -16.16 -34.53
CA ASN A 255 -31.49 -16.45 -35.37
C ASN A 255 -31.48 -17.92 -35.79
N LEU A 256 -32.48 -18.71 -35.36
CA LEU A 256 -32.63 -20.14 -35.66
C LEU A 256 -32.55 -20.44 -37.17
N GLN A 257 -33.12 -19.59 -38.02
CA GLN A 257 -33.09 -19.77 -39.48
C GLN A 257 -31.66 -19.70 -40.05
N GLN A 258 -30.79 -18.86 -39.50
CA GLN A 258 -29.40 -18.74 -39.94
C GLN A 258 -28.56 -19.95 -39.50
N THR A 259 -28.90 -20.59 -38.38
CA THR A 259 -28.33 -21.89 -37.98
C THR A 259 -28.67 -22.99 -38.97
N ASP A 260 -29.92 -23.04 -39.43
CA ASP A 260 -30.37 -24.06 -40.38
C ASP A 260 -29.67 -23.93 -41.75
N TYR A 261 -29.50 -22.70 -42.24
CA TYR A 261 -28.73 -22.46 -43.48
C TYR A 261 -27.27 -22.94 -43.35
N ARG A 262 -26.59 -22.61 -42.24
CA ARG A 262 -25.21 -23.06 -41.97
C ARG A 262 -25.10 -24.59 -42.02
N ILE A 263 -26.00 -25.28 -41.32
CA ILE A 263 -26.02 -26.75 -41.26
C ILE A 263 -26.28 -27.33 -42.64
N ASN A 264 -27.24 -26.79 -43.40
CA ASN A 264 -27.54 -27.29 -44.74
C ASN A 264 -26.36 -27.14 -45.70
N PHE A 265 -25.65 -26.01 -45.67
CA PHE A 265 -24.46 -25.80 -46.51
C PHE A 265 -23.34 -26.78 -46.16
N LEU A 266 -23.13 -27.04 -44.87
CA LEU A 266 -22.10 -27.96 -44.39
C LEU A 266 -22.46 -29.42 -44.64
N LYS A 267 -23.74 -29.81 -44.52
CA LYS A 267 -24.22 -31.15 -44.92
C LYS A 267 -23.95 -31.38 -46.40
N ARG A 268 -24.29 -30.40 -47.26
CA ARG A 268 -24.04 -30.49 -48.69
C ARG A 268 -22.53 -30.55 -49.01
N ALA A 269 -21.71 -29.77 -48.32
CA ALA A 269 -20.26 -29.84 -48.46
C ALA A 269 -19.71 -31.22 -48.04
N ASN A 270 -20.24 -31.81 -46.96
CA ASN A 270 -19.85 -33.13 -46.51
C ASN A 270 -20.25 -34.24 -47.51
N GLU A 271 -21.46 -34.18 -48.07
CA GLU A 271 -21.92 -35.08 -49.13
C GLU A 271 -20.96 -35.07 -50.32
N LEU A 272 -20.58 -33.88 -50.79
CA LEU A 272 -19.63 -33.70 -51.89
C LEU A 272 -18.26 -34.31 -51.59
N THR A 273 -17.73 -34.09 -50.39
CA THR A 273 -16.46 -34.71 -49.99
C THR A 273 -16.58 -36.21 -49.73
N SER A 274 -17.79 -36.77 -49.60
CA SER A 274 -18.03 -38.19 -49.32
C SER A 274 -18.33 -39.02 -50.57
N LEU A 275 -18.35 -38.41 -51.75
CA LEU A 275 -18.45 -39.10 -53.03
C LEU A 275 -17.35 -40.17 -53.17
N GLN A 276 -17.70 -41.32 -53.75
CA GLN A 276 -16.80 -42.47 -53.91
C GLN A 276 -15.82 -42.30 -55.08
N ASN A 277 -15.11 -41.16 -55.16
CA ASN A 277 -14.12 -40.89 -56.21
C ASN A 277 -12.69 -41.08 -55.66
N GLN A 278 -11.91 -41.95 -56.29
CA GLN A 278 -10.53 -42.28 -55.87
C GLN A 278 -9.56 -41.10 -56.04
N GLN A 279 -9.75 -40.26 -57.06
CA GLN A 279 -8.92 -39.10 -57.33
C GLN A 279 -9.18 -37.95 -56.35
N LEU A 280 -10.41 -37.86 -55.82
CA LEU A 280 -10.76 -36.91 -54.75
C LEU A 280 -9.99 -37.21 -53.45
N ARG A 281 -9.96 -38.48 -53.03
CA ARG A 281 -9.31 -38.90 -51.76
C ARG A 281 -7.79 -38.79 -51.77
N THR A 282 -7.17 -38.86 -52.95
CA THR A 282 -5.71 -38.74 -53.13
C THR A 282 -5.26 -37.29 -53.31
N HIS A 283 -6.20 -36.34 -53.40
CA HIS A 283 -5.87 -34.92 -53.55
C HIS A 283 -5.31 -34.31 -52.25
N ILE A 284 -4.28 -33.47 -52.36
CA ILE A 284 -3.51 -32.95 -51.21
C ILE A 284 -4.36 -32.15 -50.20
N ASN A 285 -5.37 -31.42 -50.69
CA ASN A 285 -6.25 -30.57 -49.88
C ASN A 285 -7.49 -31.30 -49.31
N TYR A 286 -7.72 -32.56 -49.69
CA TYR A 286 -8.93 -33.28 -49.31
C TYR A 286 -9.06 -33.47 -47.80
N THR A 287 -8.01 -34.01 -47.18
CA THR A 287 -8.00 -34.36 -45.75
C THR A 287 -8.20 -33.14 -44.86
N SER A 288 -7.53 -32.03 -45.15
CA SER A 288 -7.66 -30.78 -44.38
C SER A 288 -9.04 -30.14 -44.54
N LEU A 289 -9.58 -30.10 -45.76
CA LEU A 289 -10.89 -29.50 -46.03
C LEU A 289 -12.03 -30.33 -45.42
N ARG A 290 -12.01 -31.66 -45.59
CA ARG A 290 -13.00 -32.56 -44.99
C ARG A 290 -12.98 -32.45 -43.47
N TYR A 291 -11.79 -32.41 -42.85
CA TYR A 291 -11.66 -32.19 -41.42
C TYR A 291 -12.30 -30.85 -40.98
N ALA A 292 -11.99 -29.74 -41.66
CA ALA A 292 -12.56 -28.43 -41.34
C ALA A 292 -14.09 -28.39 -41.47
N ILE A 293 -14.64 -29.00 -42.53
CA ILE A 293 -16.10 -29.10 -42.75
C ILE A 293 -16.76 -29.86 -41.60
N LEU A 294 -16.27 -31.06 -41.28
CA LEU A 294 -16.87 -31.91 -40.25
C LEU A 294 -16.78 -31.27 -38.86
N ILE A 295 -15.67 -30.58 -38.53
CA ILE A 295 -15.52 -29.86 -37.26
C ILE A 295 -16.54 -28.73 -37.15
N LEU A 296 -16.67 -27.89 -38.18
CA LEU A 296 -17.62 -26.78 -38.15
C LEU A 296 -19.07 -27.27 -38.18
N LEU A 297 -19.34 -28.37 -38.90
CA LEU A 297 -20.65 -29.03 -38.91
C LEU A 297 -21.02 -29.54 -37.50
N ALA A 298 -20.11 -30.25 -36.85
CA ALA A 298 -20.31 -30.72 -35.49
C ALA A 298 -20.56 -29.56 -34.52
N GLN A 299 -19.80 -28.46 -34.62
CA GLN A 299 -20.02 -27.26 -33.80
C GLN A 299 -21.42 -26.67 -34.02
N CYS A 300 -21.83 -26.45 -35.27
CA CYS A 300 -23.14 -25.88 -35.57
C CYS A 300 -24.29 -26.79 -35.13
N LEU A 301 -24.15 -28.11 -35.27
CA LEU A 301 -25.15 -29.07 -34.80
C LEU A 301 -25.20 -29.13 -33.26
N ILE A 302 -24.05 -29.04 -32.57
CA ILE A 302 -24.00 -28.96 -31.10
C ILE A 302 -24.62 -27.64 -30.61
N GLU A 303 -24.48 -26.53 -31.34
CA GLU A 303 -25.10 -25.24 -31.01
C GLU A 303 -26.63 -25.29 -31.17
N ARG A 304 -27.13 -25.94 -32.22
CA ARG A 304 -28.57 -26.11 -32.46
C ARG A 304 -29.25 -26.87 -31.30
N THR A 305 -30.35 -26.33 -30.79
CA THR A 305 -31.08 -26.87 -29.64
C THR A 305 -32.19 -27.81 -30.11
N GLY A 306 -32.07 -29.12 -29.87
CA GLY A 306 -33.11 -30.12 -30.11
C GLY A 306 -32.62 -31.56 -29.97
N GLU A 307 -33.40 -32.45 -29.34
CA GLU A 307 -33.03 -33.86 -29.13
C GLU A 307 -33.02 -34.69 -30.42
N GLU A 308 -33.79 -34.28 -31.43
CA GLU A 308 -33.97 -35.00 -32.70
C GLU A 308 -32.68 -35.08 -33.55
N GLU A 309 -31.70 -34.21 -33.31
CA GLU A 309 -30.43 -34.20 -34.04
C GLU A 309 -29.27 -34.88 -33.29
N ASN A 310 -29.50 -35.38 -32.07
CA ASN A 310 -28.47 -36.02 -31.25
C ASN A 310 -27.85 -37.24 -31.95
N GLU A 311 -28.64 -38.02 -32.69
CA GLU A 311 -28.14 -39.16 -33.47
C GLU A 311 -27.20 -38.70 -34.60
N VAL A 312 -27.56 -37.60 -35.27
CA VAL A 312 -26.76 -37.01 -36.36
C VAL A 312 -25.44 -36.46 -35.81
N VAL A 313 -25.48 -35.78 -34.66
CA VAL A 313 -24.26 -35.29 -33.97
C VAL A 313 -23.36 -36.45 -33.58
N ASN A 314 -23.90 -37.51 -32.98
CA ASN A 314 -23.13 -38.70 -32.61
C ASN A 314 -22.46 -39.34 -33.84
N ALA A 315 -23.19 -39.51 -34.95
CA ALA A 315 -22.64 -40.07 -36.18
C ALA A 315 -21.48 -39.25 -36.74
N VAL A 316 -21.61 -37.91 -36.77
CA VAL A 316 -20.54 -37.01 -37.24
C VAL A 316 -19.32 -37.06 -36.31
N LEU A 317 -19.54 -37.09 -34.99
CA LEU A 317 -18.47 -37.17 -34.00
C LEU A 317 -17.73 -38.52 -34.05
N GLU A 318 -18.46 -39.63 -34.20
CA GLU A 318 -17.88 -40.96 -34.40
C GLU A 318 -17.04 -41.02 -35.69
N GLU A 319 -17.55 -40.42 -36.77
CA GLU A 319 -16.80 -40.33 -38.02
C GLU A 319 -15.51 -39.52 -37.85
N LEU A 320 -15.57 -38.37 -37.17
CA LEU A 320 -14.41 -37.54 -36.86
C LEU A 320 -13.37 -38.29 -36.01
N MET A 321 -13.81 -38.97 -34.94
CA MET A 321 -12.92 -39.71 -34.05
C MET A 321 -12.31 -40.94 -34.74
N LYS A 322 -13.05 -41.63 -35.62
CA LYS A 322 -12.56 -42.78 -36.38
C LYS A 322 -11.58 -42.36 -37.49
N THR A 323 -11.85 -41.25 -38.17
CA THR A 323 -11.05 -40.80 -39.33
C THR A 323 -9.83 -39.98 -38.89
N TYR A 324 -9.95 -39.22 -37.79
CA TYR A 324 -8.90 -38.34 -37.27
C TYR A 324 -8.58 -38.61 -35.78
N PRO A 325 -8.26 -39.86 -35.39
CA PRO A 325 -8.10 -40.23 -33.98
C PRO A 325 -6.91 -39.54 -33.30
N LYS A 326 -5.94 -39.03 -34.07
CA LYS A 326 -4.76 -38.35 -33.51
C LYS A 326 -5.00 -36.89 -33.11
N LYS A 327 -6.15 -36.31 -33.46
CA LYS A 327 -6.47 -34.89 -33.22
C LYS A 327 -7.32 -34.70 -31.98
N VAL A 328 -7.05 -33.64 -31.21
CA VAL A 328 -7.76 -33.34 -29.94
C VAL A 328 -9.19 -32.83 -30.18
N LYS A 329 -9.39 -31.97 -31.18
CA LYS A 329 -10.67 -31.24 -31.38
C LYS A 329 -11.92 -32.14 -31.48
N PRO A 330 -11.92 -33.30 -32.17
CA PRO A 330 -13.04 -34.23 -32.18
C PRO A 330 -13.51 -34.66 -30.78
N PHE A 331 -12.57 -35.04 -29.92
CA PHE A 331 -12.88 -35.46 -28.55
C PHE A 331 -13.41 -34.30 -27.71
N HIS A 332 -12.79 -33.12 -27.85
CA HIS A 332 -13.27 -31.90 -27.20
C HIS A 332 -14.73 -31.58 -27.55
N LEU A 333 -15.10 -31.66 -28.83
CA LEU A 333 -16.49 -31.47 -29.28
C LEU A 333 -17.41 -32.54 -28.73
N GLY A 334 -16.97 -33.80 -28.68
CA GLY A 334 -17.73 -34.89 -28.05
C GLY A 334 -18.02 -34.63 -26.57
N ILE A 335 -17.05 -34.10 -25.83
CA ILE A 335 -17.23 -33.73 -24.42
C ILE A 335 -18.23 -32.57 -24.27
N LEU A 336 -18.14 -31.53 -25.12
CA LEU A 336 -19.11 -30.42 -25.13
C LEU A 336 -20.52 -30.90 -25.45
N PHE A 337 -20.66 -31.83 -26.39
CA PHE A 337 -21.95 -32.43 -26.73
C PHE A 337 -22.57 -33.19 -25.55
N ARG A 338 -21.80 -34.07 -24.89
CA ARG A 338 -22.28 -34.80 -23.70
C ARG A 338 -22.69 -33.86 -22.57
N LYS A 339 -22.00 -32.71 -22.43
CA LYS A 339 -22.37 -31.67 -21.46
C LYS A 339 -23.73 -31.06 -21.75
N LYS A 340 -24.08 -30.86 -23.02
CA LYS A 340 -25.38 -30.31 -23.42
C LYS A 340 -26.52 -31.34 -23.28
N GLU A 341 -26.23 -32.61 -23.51
CA GLU A 341 -27.23 -33.69 -23.55
C GLU A 341 -27.78 -34.08 -22.16
N HIS A 342 -27.06 -33.81 -21.07
CA HIS A 342 -27.47 -34.05 -19.67
C HIS A 342 -28.07 -35.46 -19.39
N ARG A 343 -27.54 -36.52 -20.03
CA ARG A 343 -27.94 -37.91 -19.74
C ARG A 343 -27.44 -38.39 -18.38
N GLY A 344 -28.11 -39.39 -17.79
CA GLY A 344 -27.71 -39.99 -16.49
C GLY A 344 -26.27 -40.54 -16.46
N ASP A 345 -25.76 -41.03 -17.60
CA ASP A 345 -24.41 -41.63 -17.72
C ASP A 345 -23.34 -40.62 -18.14
N PHE A 346 -23.57 -39.33 -17.88
CA PHE A 346 -22.74 -38.20 -18.31
C PHE A 346 -21.27 -38.34 -17.92
N HIS A 347 -20.99 -38.65 -16.66
CA HIS A 347 -19.63 -38.76 -16.11
C HIS A 347 -18.86 -39.96 -16.69
N GLU A 348 -19.50 -41.12 -16.82
CA GLU A 348 -18.86 -42.31 -17.41
C GLU A 348 -18.54 -42.09 -18.90
N SER A 349 -19.44 -41.44 -19.62
CA SER A 349 -19.26 -41.12 -21.04
C SER A 349 -18.10 -40.15 -21.28
N ILE A 350 -17.97 -39.11 -20.45
CA ILE A 350 -16.82 -38.19 -20.52
C ILE A 350 -15.52 -38.91 -20.19
N SER A 351 -15.50 -39.71 -19.12
CA SER A 351 -14.30 -40.46 -18.72
C SER A 351 -13.81 -41.37 -19.85
N SER A 352 -14.73 -42.07 -20.53
CA SER A 352 -14.43 -42.88 -21.70
C SER A 352 -13.83 -42.05 -22.85
N LEU A 353 -14.46 -40.92 -23.21
CA LEU A 353 -13.95 -40.02 -24.27
C LEU A 353 -12.58 -39.43 -23.94
N MET A 354 -12.35 -39.02 -22.69
CA MET A 354 -11.07 -38.51 -22.23
C MET A 354 -9.99 -39.59 -22.32
N MET A 355 -10.28 -40.82 -21.90
CA MET A 355 -9.32 -41.92 -21.99
C MET A 355 -9.02 -42.29 -23.44
N GLN A 356 -10.04 -42.34 -24.32
CA GLN A 356 -9.85 -42.56 -25.75
C GLN A 356 -8.95 -41.48 -26.37
N MET A 357 -9.16 -40.21 -26.00
CA MET A 357 -8.30 -39.10 -26.41
C MET A 357 -6.85 -39.32 -25.94
N MET A 358 -6.64 -39.69 -24.67
CA MET A 358 -5.30 -39.93 -24.12
C MET A 358 -4.58 -41.12 -24.76
N LEU A 359 -5.29 -42.11 -25.26
CA LEU A 359 -4.72 -43.28 -25.93
C LEU A 359 -4.31 -42.99 -27.38
N SER A 360 -5.02 -42.08 -28.06
CA SER A 360 -4.95 -41.93 -29.52
C SER A 360 -4.22 -40.68 -30.00
N VAL A 361 -4.27 -39.58 -29.23
CA VAL A 361 -3.71 -38.27 -29.62
C VAL A 361 -2.18 -38.23 -29.55
N ASP A 362 -1.58 -37.43 -30.45
CA ASP A 362 -0.19 -37.01 -30.36
C ASP A 362 -0.03 -35.87 -29.33
N ILE A 363 0.41 -36.24 -28.12
CA ILE A 363 0.54 -35.33 -26.98
C ILE A 363 1.58 -34.23 -27.24
N GLU A 364 2.67 -34.51 -27.98
CA GLU A 364 3.72 -33.52 -28.22
C GLU A 364 3.28 -32.48 -29.25
N GLY A 365 2.61 -32.91 -30.32
CA GLY A 365 2.16 -32.05 -31.41
C GLY A 365 0.96 -31.16 -31.06
N ASP A 366 0.01 -31.68 -30.28
CA ASP A 366 -1.27 -31.00 -29.98
C ASP A 366 -1.41 -30.63 -28.48
N TYR A 367 -0.30 -30.35 -27.78
CA TYR A 367 -0.27 -30.12 -26.32
C TYR A 367 -1.19 -28.98 -25.84
N GLU A 368 -1.21 -27.83 -26.54
CA GLU A 368 -2.01 -26.67 -26.12
C GLU A 368 -3.51 -26.97 -26.19
N ASP A 369 -3.97 -27.63 -27.25
CA ASP A 369 -5.36 -28.03 -27.42
C ASP A 369 -5.77 -29.08 -26.37
N LEU A 370 -4.85 -29.99 -26.04
CA LEU A 370 -5.02 -30.97 -24.98
C LEU A 370 -5.18 -30.29 -23.63
N LEU A 371 -4.30 -29.32 -23.31
CA LEU A 371 -4.35 -28.55 -22.08
C LEU A 371 -5.66 -27.76 -21.95
N PHE A 372 -6.08 -27.09 -23.03
CA PHE A 372 -7.35 -26.38 -23.07
C PHE A 372 -8.53 -27.32 -22.78
N THR A 373 -8.54 -28.49 -23.41
CA THR A 373 -9.60 -29.50 -23.21
C THR A 373 -9.61 -30.02 -21.78
N LEU A 374 -8.45 -30.37 -21.22
CA LEU A 374 -8.32 -30.81 -19.83
C LEU A 374 -8.82 -29.75 -18.83
N HIS A 375 -8.43 -28.49 -19.02
CA HIS A 375 -8.86 -27.40 -18.17
C HIS A 375 -10.38 -27.21 -18.20
N GLU A 376 -10.99 -27.18 -19.39
CA GLU A 376 -12.45 -27.10 -19.51
C GLU A 376 -13.14 -28.29 -18.84
N CYS A 377 -12.61 -29.52 -19.02
CA CYS A 377 -13.14 -30.73 -18.39
C CYS A 377 -13.07 -30.69 -16.86
N SER A 378 -11.97 -30.19 -16.31
CA SER A 378 -11.74 -30.14 -14.87
C SER A 378 -12.80 -29.33 -14.11
N LYS A 379 -13.50 -28.41 -14.79
CA LYS A 379 -14.58 -27.59 -14.20
C LYS A 379 -15.84 -28.39 -13.89
N PHE A 380 -16.09 -29.52 -14.54
CA PHE A 380 -17.31 -30.31 -14.36
C PHE A 380 -17.05 -31.78 -14.02
N ASP A 381 -15.93 -32.37 -14.43
CA ASP A 381 -15.50 -33.70 -13.99
C ASP A 381 -14.00 -33.71 -13.67
N LEU A 382 -13.69 -33.23 -12.47
CA LEU A 382 -12.31 -33.18 -11.97
C LEU A 382 -11.70 -34.58 -11.89
N LYS A 383 -12.45 -35.58 -11.44
CA LYS A 383 -11.93 -36.94 -11.22
C LYS A 383 -11.47 -37.56 -12.53
N ALA A 384 -12.31 -37.53 -13.58
CA ALA A 384 -11.94 -38.03 -14.90
C ALA A 384 -10.71 -37.30 -15.47
N CYS A 385 -10.63 -35.98 -15.26
CA CYS A 385 -9.48 -35.18 -15.68
C CYS A 385 -8.18 -35.59 -14.98
N LEU A 386 -8.18 -35.71 -13.65
CA LEU A 386 -7.00 -36.10 -12.88
C LEU A 386 -6.56 -37.51 -13.25
N THR A 387 -7.50 -38.48 -13.33
CA THR A 387 -7.18 -39.85 -13.75
C THR A 387 -6.60 -39.91 -15.16
N SER A 388 -7.08 -39.08 -16.09
CA SER A 388 -6.56 -39.02 -17.45
C SER A 388 -5.12 -38.47 -17.50
N ILE A 389 -4.84 -37.42 -16.72
CA ILE A 389 -3.48 -36.87 -16.61
C ILE A 389 -2.54 -37.89 -15.93
N ASP A 390 -2.99 -38.53 -14.85
CA ASP A 390 -2.23 -39.55 -14.14
C ASP A 390 -1.92 -40.75 -15.05
N TYR A 391 -2.88 -41.13 -15.91
CA TYR A 391 -2.68 -42.17 -16.92
C TYR A 391 -1.61 -41.80 -17.95
N ILE A 392 -1.67 -40.58 -18.52
CA ILE A 392 -0.62 -40.08 -19.43
C ILE A 392 0.72 -40.13 -18.72
N PHE A 393 0.74 -39.67 -17.47
CA PHE A 393 1.96 -39.56 -16.69
C PHE A 393 2.60 -40.93 -16.44
N GLN A 394 1.81 -41.92 -16.00
CA GLN A 394 2.31 -43.27 -15.69
C GLN A 394 2.67 -44.08 -16.95
N ASN A 395 1.87 -44.00 -18.00
CA ASN A 395 1.94 -44.95 -19.12
C ASN A 395 2.59 -44.38 -20.39
N ARG A 396 2.55 -43.06 -20.60
CA ARG A 396 3.03 -42.44 -21.84
C ARG A 396 4.29 -41.58 -21.67
N VAL A 397 4.63 -41.12 -20.46
CA VAL A 397 5.81 -40.25 -20.22
C VAL A 397 7.12 -40.86 -20.68
N LYS A 398 7.32 -42.18 -20.55
CA LYS A 398 8.53 -42.87 -21.02
C LYS A 398 8.73 -42.78 -22.55
N HIS A 399 7.65 -42.56 -23.30
CA HIS A 399 7.65 -42.44 -24.75
C HIS A 399 7.76 -41.00 -25.24
N LEU A 400 7.62 -40.00 -24.35
CA LEU A 400 7.81 -38.59 -24.66
C LEU A 400 9.30 -38.26 -24.70
N LYS A 401 9.76 -37.66 -25.80
CA LYS A 401 11.16 -37.25 -25.96
C LYS A 401 11.38 -35.83 -25.43
N ASN A 402 10.34 -35.00 -25.45
CA ASN A 402 10.42 -33.61 -25.04
C ASN A 402 10.21 -33.42 -23.53
N LYS A 403 11.30 -33.19 -22.79
CA LYS A 403 11.27 -32.91 -21.34
C LYS A 403 10.35 -31.75 -20.96
N LYS A 404 10.25 -30.71 -21.80
CA LYS A 404 9.40 -29.55 -21.55
C LYS A 404 7.91 -29.92 -21.52
N VAL A 405 7.47 -30.87 -22.34
CA VAL A 405 6.07 -31.33 -22.37
C VAL A 405 5.74 -32.11 -21.09
N ILE A 406 6.67 -32.96 -20.63
CA ILE A 406 6.52 -33.71 -19.37
C ILE A 406 6.39 -32.74 -18.18
N GLU A 407 7.25 -31.74 -18.10
CA GLU A 407 7.22 -30.75 -17.02
C GLU A 407 5.97 -29.86 -17.07
N ARG A 408 5.49 -29.48 -18.27
CA ARG A 408 4.22 -28.75 -18.40
C ARG A 408 3.01 -29.61 -18.01
N LEU A 409 3.01 -30.91 -18.30
CA LEU A 409 1.98 -31.84 -17.81
C LEU A 409 1.95 -31.89 -16.27
N LEU A 410 3.12 -31.94 -15.64
CA LEU A 410 3.24 -31.85 -14.18
C LEU A 410 2.65 -30.54 -13.65
N LEU A 411 3.06 -29.40 -14.20
CA LEU A 411 2.53 -28.09 -13.80
C LEU A 411 1.01 -28.02 -13.95
N THR A 412 0.48 -28.55 -15.04
CA THR A 412 -0.96 -28.63 -15.31
C THR A 412 -1.67 -29.44 -14.22
N ARG A 413 -1.11 -30.59 -13.84
CA ARG A 413 -1.68 -31.44 -12.79
C ARG A 413 -1.73 -30.72 -11.44
N PHE A 414 -0.64 -30.07 -11.03
CA PHE A 414 -0.61 -29.26 -9.80
C PHE A 414 -1.59 -28.09 -9.87
N TYR A 415 -1.64 -27.38 -11.00
CA TYR A 415 -2.51 -26.23 -11.20
C TYR A 415 -3.99 -26.62 -11.08
N ILE A 416 -4.44 -27.67 -11.79
CA ILE A 416 -5.84 -28.12 -11.76
C ILE A 416 -6.25 -28.54 -10.34
N THR A 417 -5.38 -29.27 -9.63
CA THR A 417 -5.67 -29.74 -8.27
C THR A 417 -5.71 -28.62 -7.25
N LEU A 418 -4.83 -27.62 -7.36
CA LEU A 418 -4.82 -26.50 -6.42
C LEU A 418 -5.94 -25.48 -6.71
N GLN A 419 -6.24 -25.19 -7.98
CA GLN A 419 -7.23 -24.17 -8.35
C GLN A 419 -8.68 -24.64 -8.31
N THR A 420 -8.93 -25.93 -8.08
CA THR A 420 -10.29 -26.46 -8.03
C THR A 420 -11.07 -25.92 -6.84
N LYS A 421 -12.38 -25.70 -7.05
CA LYS A 421 -13.34 -25.38 -5.98
C LYS A 421 -14.11 -26.62 -5.49
N LEU A 422 -13.88 -27.78 -6.11
CA LEU A 422 -14.64 -29.01 -5.87
C LEU A 422 -14.06 -29.87 -4.75
N LEU A 423 -12.79 -29.68 -4.40
CA LEU A 423 -12.11 -30.40 -3.33
C LEU A 423 -11.93 -29.49 -2.12
N ASN A 424 -12.04 -30.06 -0.93
CA ASN A 424 -11.60 -29.39 0.29
C ASN A 424 -10.07 -29.43 0.43
N GLU A 425 -9.53 -28.65 1.35
CA GLU A 425 -8.08 -28.48 1.52
C GLU A 425 -7.36 -29.80 1.87
N THR A 426 -8.00 -30.68 2.65
CA THR A 426 -7.47 -31.99 3.02
C THR A 426 -7.46 -32.98 1.86
N GLU A 427 -8.49 -32.97 1.01
CA GLU A 427 -8.57 -33.80 -0.19
C GLU A 427 -7.52 -33.39 -1.22
N ILE A 428 -7.27 -32.09 -1.37
CA ILE A 428 -6.19 -31.56 -2.21
C ILE A 428 -4.84 -32.11 -1.74
N ILE A 429 -4.55 -32.07 -0.43
CA ILE A 429 -3.30 -32.57 0.13
C ILE A 429 -3.14 -34.07 -0.13
N LEU A 430 -4.17 -34.87 0.16
CA LEU A 430 -4.14 -36.32 -0.10
C LEU A 430 -3.89 -36.62 -1.58
N ASN A 431 -4.62 -35.95 -2.47
CA ASN A 431 -4.48 -36.15 -3.91
C ASN A 431 -3.09 -35.78 -4.43
N LEU A 432 -2.51 -34.68 -3.94
CA LEU A 432 -1.15 -34.30 -4.28
C LEU A 432 -0.12 -35.28 -3.70
N THR A 433 -0.31 -35.76 -2.46
CA THR A 433 0.58 -36.74 -1.81
C THR A 433 0.63 -38.06 -2.59
N ASP A 434 -0.53 -38.55 -3.02
CA ASP A 434 -0.61 -39.74 -3.88
C ASP A 434 0.09 -39.50 -5.21
N PHE A 435 -0.09 -38.31 -5.80
CA PHE A 435 0.57 -37.93 -7.04
C PHE A 435 2.10 -37.81 -6.89
N TYR A 436 2.61 -37.28 -5.77
CA TYR A 436 4.05 -37.28 -5.47
C TYR A 436 4.64 -38.69 -5.49
N THR A 437 3.94 -39.67 -4.91
CA THR A 437 4.36 -41.08 -4.93
C THR A 437 4.44 -41.63 -6.35
N ILE A 438 3.52 -41.21 -7.23
CA ILE A 438 3.54 -41.56 -8.65
C ILE A 438 4.74 -40.88 -9.34
N MET A 439 4.98 -39.60 -9.07
CA MET A 439 6.12 -38.85 -9.59
C MET A 439 7.46 -39.48 -9.25
N GLU A 440 7.67 -39.84 -7.98
CA GLU A 440 8.90 -40.48 -7.49
C GLU A 440 9.19 -41.82 -8.17
N ARG A 441 8.15 -42.59 -8.53
CA ARG A 441 8.28 -43.86 -9.24
C ARG A 441 8.53 -43.70 -10.75
N THR A 442 8.07 -42.60 -11.34
CA THR A 442 7.98 -42.45 -12.80
C THR A 442 9.07 -41.56 -13.37
N LEU A 443 9.49 -40.51 -12.64
CA LEU A 443 10.51 -39.57 -13.09
C LEU A 443 11.91 -40.15 -12.91
N CYS A 444 12.61 -40.38 -14.03
CA CYS A 444 14.02 -40.78 -14.02
C CYS A 444 14.99 -39.60 -14.22
N HIS A 445 14.49 -38.36 -14.31
CA HIS A 445 15.28 -37.16 -14.55
C HIS A 445 14.92 -36.06 -13.55
N THR A 446 15.90 -35.20 -13.23
CA THR A 446 15.69 -34.01 -12.39
C THR A 446 14.86 -32.97 -13.15
N LEU A 447 13.88 -32.39 -12.46
CA LEU A 447 13.07 -31.28 -12.98
C LEU A 447 13.92 -30.01 -13.15
N THR A 448 13.54 -29.16 -14.11
CA THR A 448 14.15 -27.83 -14.23
C THR A 448 13.82 -26.94 -13.03
N LEU A 449 14.71 -25.98 -12.74
CA LEU A 449 14.51 -24.99 -11.67
C LEU A 449 13.24 -24.16 -11.87
N GLU A 450 12.89 -23.84 -13.11
CA GLU A 450 11.67 -23.08 -13.45
C GLU A 450 10.40 -23.84 -13.06
N THR A 451 10.34 -25.13 -13.39
CA THR A 451 9.23 -26.02 -13.03
C THR A 451 9.14 -26.20 -11.52
N CYS A 452 10.26 -26.47 -10.84
CA CYS A 452 10.28 -26.56 -9.37
C CYS A 452 9.80 -25.27 -8.71
N SER A 453 10.32 -24.11 -9.14
CA SER A 453 9.92 -22.80 -8.61
C SER A 453 8.42 -22.53 -8.83
N SER A 454 7.88 -22.91 -9.97
CA SER A 454 6.46 -22.73 -10.29
C SER A 454 5.56 -23.61 -9.41
N ILE A 455 5.91 -24.88 -9.22
CA ILE A 455 5.16 -25.78 -8.32
C ILE A 455 5.23 -25.27 -6.88
N ILE A 456 6.43 -24.92 -6.39
CA ILE A 456 6.61 -24.36 -5.04
C ILE A 456 5.79 -23.08 -4.87
N THR A 457 5.78 -22.18 -5.86
CA THR A 457 5.01 -20.93 -5.79
C THR A 457 3.51 -21.20 -5.71
N LEU A 458 3.00 -22.15 -6.50
CA LEU A 458 1.60 -22.55 -6.43
C LEU A 458 1.24 -23.08 -5.04
N ILE A 459 2.03 -24.01 -4.49
CA ILE A 459 1.78 -24.60 -3.17
C ILE A 459 1.96 -23.55 -2.06
N TRP A 460 2.97 -22.70 -2.15
CA TRP A 460 3.25 -21.61 -1.21
C TRP A 460 2.11 -20.61 -1.11
N ASN A 461 1.52 -20.21 -2.23
CA ASN A 461 0.40 -19.27 -2.24
C ASN A 461 -0.82 -19.83 -1.51
N PHE A 462 -1.08 -21.14 -1.64
CA PHE A 462 -2.13 -21.81 -0.88
C PHE A 462 -1.77 -21.90 0.61
N GLY A 463 -0.54 -22.31 0.96
CA GLY A 463 -0.06 -22.31 2.35
C GLY A 463 -0.20 -20.93 3.01
N LYS A 464 0.25 -19.87 2.35
CA LYS A 464 0.15 -18.50 2.86
C LYS A 464 -1.28 -18.00 3.00
N LYS A 465 -2.21 -18.45 2.15
CA LYS A 465 -3.64 -18.16 2.31
C LYS A 465 -4.17 -18.76 3.61
N LEU A 466 -3.80 -20.00 3.93
CA LEU A 466 -4.19 -20.70 5.16
C LEU A 466 -3.54 -20.12 6.41
N GLU A 467 -2.28 -19.72 6.32
CA GLU A 467 -1.58 -19.03 7.40
C GLU A 467 -2.30 -17.74 7.79
N LYS A 468 -2.76 -16.96 6.81
CA LYS A 468 -3.54 -15.73 7.06
C LYS A 468 -4.92 -15.99 7.64
N SER A 469 -5.54 -17.13 7.34
CA SER A 469 -6.84 -17.52 7.92
C SER A 469 -6.72 -18.24 9.26
N GLY A 470 -5.50 -18.42 9.79
CA GLY A 470 -5.25 -19.09 11.08
C GLY A 470 -5.30 -20.62 11.04
N ALA A 471 -5.42 -21.23 9.86
CA ALA A 471 -5.45 -22.69 9.69
C ALA A 471 -4.04 -23.28 9.64
N TYR A 472 -3.27 -23.13 10.73
CA TYR A 472 -1.83 -23.43 10.75
C TYR A 472 -1.48 -24.91 10.54
N SER A 473 -2.26 -25.86 11.07
CA SER A 473 -2.00 -27.29 10.92
C SER A 473 -2.05 -27.72 9.44
N THR A 474 -3.11 -27.33 8.73
CA THR A 474 -3.25 -27.56 7.28
C THR A 474 -2.17 -26.83 6.48
N CYS A 475 -1.83 -25.59 6.88
CA CYS A 475 -0.74 -24.83 6.26
C CYS A 475 0.60 -25.57 6.30
N CYS A 476 0.94 -26.21 7.42
CA CYS A 476 2.16 -27.00 7.55
C CYS A 476 2.21 -28.15 6.54
N MET A 477 1.08 -28.82 6.28
CA MET A 477 1.01 -29.90 5.29
C MET A 477 1.34 -29.40 3.87
N TYR A 478 0.92 -28.18 3.49
CA TYR A 478 1.31 -27.59 2.19
C TYR A 478 2.81 -27.27 2.13
N TYR A 479 3.40 -26.79 3.23
CA TYR A 479 4.85 -26.57 3.28
C TYR A 479 5.63 -27.90 3.25
N GLU A 480 5.13 -28.96 3.88
CA GLU A 480 5.69 -30.32 3.76
C GLU A 480 5.69 -30.81 2.30
N LEU A 481 4.59 -30.61 1.58
CA LEU A 481 4.52 -30.94 0.14
C LEU A 481 5.58 -30.15 -0.66
N SER A 482 5.76 -28.87 -0.35
CA SER A 482 6.76 -28.01 -1.01
C SER A 482 8.20 -28.47 -0.73
N LEU A 483 8.45 -29.16 0.38
CA LEU A 483 9.76 -29.61 0.85
C LEU A 483 10.11 -31.04 0.43
N ARG A 484 9.26 -31.72 -0.34
CA ARG A 484 9.59 -33.03 -0.93
C ARG A 484 10.85 -32.93 -1.80
N ASP A 485 11.76 -33.89 -1.68
CA ASP A 485 13.09 -33.81 -2.31
C ASP A 485 13.02 -33.79 -3.85
N ILE A 486 12.00 -34.42 -4.44
CA ILE A 486 11.77 -34.43 -5.90
C ILE A 486 11.55 -33.03 -6.48
N ILE A 487 11.12 -32.05 -5.68
CA ILE A 487 10.91 -30.66 -6.09
C ILE A 487 11.93 -29.71 -5.48
N SER A 488 12.24 -29.87 -4.18
CA SER A 488 12.98 -28.86 -3.42
C SER A 488 14.48 -29.08 -3.34
N SER A 489 15.01 -30.22 -3.78
CA SER A 489 16.44 -30.58 -3.62
C SER A 489 17.42 -29.51 -4.14
N ASN A 490 17.11 -28.88 -5.27
CA ASN A 490 17.93 -27.82 -5.88
C ASN A 490 17.31 -26.42 -5.80
N TYR A 491 16.29 -26.23 -4.96
CA TYR A 491 15.61 -24.94 -4.84
C TYR A 491 16.41 -23.97 -3.96
N THR A 492 16.85 -22.85 -4.53
CA THR A 492 17.73 -21.86 -3.87
C THR A 492 17.11 -21.27 -2.61
N ASP A 493 15.79 -21.20 -2.55
CA ASP A 493 15.02 -20.57 -1.47
C ASP A 493 14.39 -21.60 -0.51
N ARG A 494 14.88 -22.84 -0.48
CA ARG A 494 14.36 -23.92 0.40
C ARG A 494 14.29 -23.49 1.86
N SER A 495 15.24 -22.69 2.32
CA SER A 495 15.32 -22.18 3.69
C SER A 495 14.22 -21.18 4.05
N LYS A 496 13.61 -20.52 3.06
CA LYS A 496 12.40 -19.71 3.27
C LYS A 496 11.19 -20.60 3.61
N LEU A 497 11.07 -21.77 2.98
CA LEU A 497 10.01 -22.74 3.26
C LEU A 497 10.16 -23.31 4.67
N TYR A 498 11.38 -23.70 5.07
CA TYR A 498 11.64 -24.18 6.44
C TYR A 498 11.30 -23.13 7.50
N ARG A 499 11.69 -21.85 7.30
CA ARG A 499 11.34 -20.76 8.21
C ARG A 499 9.82 -20.54 8.32
N ALA A 500 9.11 -20.56 7.19
CA ALA A 500 7.66 -20.41 7.18
C ALA A 500 6.95 -21.58 7.89
N MET A 501 7.42 -22.80 7.66
CA MET A 501 6.91 -24.01 8.30
C MET A 501 7.16 -24.02 9.81
N ALA A 502 8.38 -23.69 10.24
CA ALA A 502 8.69 -23.55 11.66
C ALA A 502 7.81 -22.49 12.33
N SER A 503 7.63 -21.32 11.69
CA SER A 503 6.72 -20.29 12.20
C SER A 503 5.26 -20.74 12.26
N ALA A 504 4.79 -21.54 11.30
CA ALA A 504 3.45 -22.09 11.31
C ALA A 504 3.25 -23.12 12.43
N TYR A 505 4.21 -24.02 12.68
CA TYR A 505 4.15 -24.94 13.82
C TYR A 505 4.18 -24.22 15.17
N ILE A 506 4.98 -23.16 15.31
CA ILE A 506 4.98 -22.32 16.52
C ILE A 506 3.57 -21.73 16.74
N SER A 507 2.95 -21.18 15.69
CA SER A 507 1.59 -20.63 15.78
C SER A 507 0.51 -21.70 16.00
N ALA A 508 0.76 -22.96 15.60
CA ALA A 508 -0.09 -24.11 15.89
C ALA A 508 0.13 -24.73 17.29
N ASN A 509 1.07 -24.19 18.08
CA ASN A 509 1.52 -24.74 19.36
C ASN A 509 2.13 -26.16 19.27
N GLU A 510 2.70 -26.53 18.12
CA GLU A 510 3.40 -27.81 17.90
C GLU A 510 4.93 -27.63 18.01
N LEU A 511 5.40 -27.22 19.18
CA LEU A 511 6.79 -26.77 19.42
C LEU A 511 7.86 -27.83 19.05
N ASN A 512 7.60 -29.10 19.35
CA ASN A 512 8.50 -30.22 19.01
C ASN A 512 8.75 -30.35 17.51
N LYS A 513 7.74 -30.07 16.67
CA LYS A 513 7.90 -30.12 15.21
C LYS A 513 8.61 -28.88 14.68
N ALA A 514 8.46 -27.73 15.35
CA ALA A 514 9.24 -26.54 15.01
C ALA A 514 10.75 -26.78 15.25
N HIS A 515 11.12 -27.43 16.36
CA HIS A 515 12.50 -27.86 16.63
C HIS A 515 13.05 -28.77 15.54
N SER A 516 12.33 -29.85 15.21
CA SER A 516 12.80 -30.79 14.21
C SER A 516 13.04 -30.14 12.84
N ILE A 517 12.18 -29.20 12.44
CA ILE A 517 12.37 -28.45 11.20
C ILE A 517 13.59 -27.54 11.25
N LEU A 518 13.75 -26.75 12.31
CA LEU A 518 14.91 -25.88 12.46
C LEU A 518 16.22 -26.69 12.48
N ASP A 519 16.21 -27.89 13.08
CA ASP A 519 17.36 -28.78 13.13
C ASP A 519 17.77 -29.37 11.78
N THR A 520 16.80 -29.59 10.88
CA THR A 520 17.06 -30.08 9.52
C THR A 520 17.66 -29.04 8.58
N MET A 521 17.67 -27.76 8.95
CA MET A 521 18.21 -26.69 8.10
C MET A 521 19.75 -26.76 7.95
N PRO A 522 20.32 -26.34 6.80
CA PRO A 522 21.77 -26.19 6.65
C PRO A 522 22.37 -25.23 7.70
N ILE A 523 23.64 -25.46 8.08
CA ILE A 523 24.33 -24.68 9.12
C ILE A 523 24.33 -23.18 8.80
N ASP A 524 24.60 -22.81 7.53
CA ASP A 524 24.61 -21.42 7.07
C ASP A 524 23.23 -20.74 7.22
N ASP A 525 22.15 -21.50 7.09
CA ASP A 525 20.80 -20.96 7.26
C ASP A 525 20.35 -20.91 8.71
N LYS A 526 20.91 -21.75 9.59
CA LYS A 526 20.67 -21.68 11.04
C LYS A 526 21.20 -20.39 11.67
N VAL A 527 22.31 -19.86 11.14
CA VAL A 527 22.90 -18.59 11.59
C VAL A 527 22.28 -17.36 10.94
N ASN A 528 21.35 -17.53 9.99
CA ASN A 528 20.64 -16.40 9.40
C ASN A 528 19.79 -15.66 10.45
N PRO A 529 19.79 -14.31 10.49
CA PRO A 529 19.06 -13.57 11.50
C PRO A 529 17.58 -13.93 11.61
N ILE A 530 16.90 -14.19 10.49
CA ILE A 530 15.46 -14.53 10.49
C ILE A 530 15.23 -15.90 11.14
N THR A 531 16.11 -16.87 10.88
CA THR A 531 16.04 -18.19 11.53
C THR A 531 16.29 -18.06 13.04
N LEU A 532 17.29 -17.26 13.44
CA LEU A 532 17.57 -16.98 14.84
C LEU A 532 16.39 -16.31 15.55
N PHE A 533 15.68 -15.39 14.90
CA PHE A 533 14.45 -14.79 15.44
C PHE A 533 13.32 -15.82 15.65
N ILE A 534 13.13 -16.73 14.69
CA ILE A 534 12.13 -17.81 14.83
C ILE A 534 12.51 -18.76 15.97
N SER A 535 13.79 -19.10 16.07
CA SER A 535 14.33 -19.91 17.17
C SER A 535 14.17 -19.21 18.52
N LEU A 536 14.43 -17.90 18.60
CA LEU A 536 14.17 -17.11 19.81
C LEU A 536 12.69 -17.17 20.20
N ARG A 537 11.77 -17.01 19.25
CA ARG A 537 10.32 -17.13 19.51
C ARG A 537 9.93 -18.50 20.05
N LEU A 538 10.54 -19.58 19.55
CA LEU A 538 10.31 -20.94 20.03
C LEU A 538 10.77 -21.10 21.49
N HIS A 539 12.03 -20.76 21.79
CA HIS A 539 12.60 -20.92 23.13
C HIS A 539 11.97 -20.00 24.17
N MET A 540 11.53 -18.80 23.77
CA MET A 540 10.76 -17.90 24.65
C MET A 540 9.40 -18.49 25.05
N LEU A 541 8.74 -19.23 24.15
CA LEU A 541 7.48 -19.93 24.47
C LEU A 541 7.70 -21.15 25.37
N GLU A 542 8.87 -21.78 25.28
CA GLU A 542 9.27 -22.91 26.13
C GLU A 542 9.80 -22.48 27.52
N GLY A 543 10.08 -21.18 27.70
CA GLY A 543 10.63 -20.64 28.94
C GLY A 543 12.13 -20.92 29.14
N ASP A 544 12.86 -21.27 28.08
CA ASP A 544 14.31 -21.48 28.16
C ASP A 544 15.06 -20.15 27.97
N ALA A 545 15.28 -19.46 29.08
CA ALA A 545 16.00 -18.18 29.11
C ALA A 545 17.47 -18.33 28.65
N THR A 546 18.11 -19.47 28.90
CA THR A 546 19.55 -19.66 28.65
C THR A 546 19.88 -19.75 27.15
N THR A 547 19.08 -20.50 26.40
CA THR A 547 19.22 -20.56 24.94
C THR A 547 18.74 -19.28 24.27
N SER A 548 17.67 -18.66 24.79
CA SER A 548 17.19 -17.36 24.32
C SER A 548 18.28 -16.29 24.39
N GLU A 549 19.01 -16.24 25.51
CA GLU A 549 20.16 -15.36 25.71
C GLU A 549 21.29 -15.62 24.70
N SER A 550 21.67 -16.88 24.49
CA SER A 550 22.68 -17.26 23.51
C SER A 550 22.29 -16.86 22.07
N ILE A 551 21.01 -16.97 21.72
CA ILE A 551 20.50 -16.58 20.40
C ILE A 551 20.58 -15.06 20.20
N ILE A 552 20.26 -14.29 21.22
CA ILE A 552 20.38 -12.82 21.19
C ILE A 552 21.84 -12.41 21.03
N GLU A 553 22.77 -13.03 21.75
CA GLU A 553 24.19 -12.75 21.59
C GLU A 553 24.66 -13.04 20.15
N LYS A 554 24.22 -14.16 19.56
CA LYS A 554 24.47 -14.49 18.14
C LYS A 554 23.88 -13.46 17.18
N LEU A 555 22.65 -13.00 17.43
CA LEU A 555 22.02 -11.94 16.63
C LEU A 555 22.78 -10.61 16.74
N SER A 556 23.30 -10.28 17.92
CA SER A 556 24.09 -9.06 18.14
C SER A 556 25.41 -9.09 17.36
N ASN A 557 26.07 -10.25 17.33
CA ASN A 557 27.36 -10.43 16.68
C ASN A 557 27.27 -10.77 15.18
N SER A 558 26.05 -10.94 14.64
CA SER A 558 25.85 -11.24 13.22
C SER A 558 26.24 -10.05 12.34
N SER A 559 27.01 -10.31 11.28
CA SER A 559 27.44 -9.33 10.26
C SER A 559 26.45 -9.18 9.09
N ASP A 560 25.30 -9.88 9.12
CA ASP A 560 24.29 -9.78 8.07
C ASP A 560 23.63 -8.39 8.08
N LYS A 561 23.39 -7.80 6.90
CA LYS A 561 22.76 -6.49 6.75
C LYS A 561 21.38 -6.39 7.43
N LYS A 562 20.62 -7.49 7.49
CA LYS A 562 19.31 -7.57 8.12
C LYS A 562 19.38 -7.87 9.62
N SER A 563 20.57 -8.14 10.16
CA SER A 563 20.72 -8.52 11.56
C SER A 563 20.22 -7.44 12.51
N LEU A 564 20.43 -6.16 12.19
CA LEU A 564 19.95 -5.04 13.00
C LEU A 564 18.41 -5.01 13.05
N GLU A 565 17.74 -4.98 11.89
CA GLU A 565 16.27 -4.99 11.80
C GLU A 565 15.65 -6.17 12.54
N VAL A 566 16.24 -7.36 12.39
CA VAL A 566 15.76 -8.56 13.06
C VAL A 566 16.06 -8.53 14.57
N PHE A 567 17.20 -7.97 14.99
CA PHE A 567 17.50 -7.75 16.42
C PHE A 567 16.46 -6.82 17.06
N VAL A 568 16.04 -5.77 16.34
CA VAL A 568 14.97 -4.87 16.80
C VAL A 568 13.64 -5.62 16.98
N LEU A 569 13.27 -6.48 16.02
CA LEU A 569 12.07 -7.33 16.16
C LEU A 569 12.18 -8.29 17.35
N SER A 570 13.39 -8.82 17.63
CA SER A 570 13.64 -9.65 18.79
C SER A 570 13.38 -8.92 20.10
N LEU A 571 13.79 -7.64 20.24
CA LEU A 571 13.52 -6.87 21.46
C LEU A 571 12.03 -6.70 21.76
N ASN A 572 11.20 -6.55 20.71
CA ASN A 572 9.74 -6.48 20.84
C ASN A 572 9.14 -7.79 21.39
N LEU A 573 9.76 -8.94 21.07
CA LEU A 573 9.35 -10.24 21.58
C LEU A 573 9.71 -10.41 23.08
N LEU A 574 10.80 -9.79 23.53
CA LEU A 574 11.33 -9.93 24.89
C LEU A 574 10.58 -9.10 25.96
N LYS A 575 9.48 -8.41 25.62
CA LYS A 575 8.70 -7.62 26.59
C LYS A 575 8.22 -8.41 27.80
N THR A 576 8.10 -9.72 27.66
CA THR A 576 7.65 -10.63 28.72
C THR A 576 8.79 -11.10 29.64
N ASP A 577 10.06 -10.85 29.28
CA ASP A 577 11.25 -11.19 30.09
C ASP A 577 12.12 -9.93 30.31
N PRO A 578 11.95 -9.24 31.45
CA PRO A 578 12.64 -7.98 31.75
C PRO A 578 14.17 -8.10 31.83
N VAL A 579 14.65 -9.22 32.38
CA VAL A 579 16.09 -9.45 32.60
C VAL A 579 16.78 -9.61 31.25
N LEU A 580 16.18 -10.45 30.39
CA LEU A 580 16.71 -10.68 29.05
C LEU A 580 16.56 -9.44 28.17
N LEU A 581 15.45 -8.70 28.27
CA LEU A 581 15.26 -7.43 27.56
C LEU A 581 16.37 -6.42 27.91
N THR A 582 16.69 -6.27 29.20
CA THR A 582 17.73 -5.34 29.67
C THR A 582 19.10 -5.72 29.14
N LYS A 583 19.47 -7.01 29.23
CA LYS A 583 20.75 -7.51 28.68
C LYS A 583 20.82 -7.31 27.16
N SER A 584 19.71 -7.57 26.46
CA SER A 584 19.61 -7.43 25.00
C SER A 584 19.71 -5.99 24.53
N ALA A 585 19.09 -5.07 25.27
CA ALA A 585 19.23 -3.64 25.02
C ALA A 585 20.72 -3.24 25.08
N GLY A 586 21.44 -3.67 26.13
CA GLY A 586 22.89 -3.46 26.23
C GLY A 586 23.70 -3.99 25.03
N LEU A 587 23.30 -5.11 24.44
CA LEU A 587 23.93 -5.69 23.25
C LEU A 587 23.61 -4.91 21.97
N LEU A 588 22.39 -4.38 21.83
CA LEU A 588 22.03 -3.49 20.73
C LEU A 588 22.95 -2.26 20.71
N PHE A 589 23.22 -1.65 21.87
CA PHE A 589 24.12 -0.50 21.95
C PHE A 589 25.53 -0.84 21.50
N ARG A 590 26.08 -1.97 21.96
CA ARG A 590 27.40 -2.39 21.50
C ARG A 590 27.43 -2.63 19.99
N LYS A 591 26.35 -3.13 19.40
CA LYS A 591 26.23 -3.32 17.95
C LYS A 591 26.17 -1.98 17.21
N LEU A 592 25.39 -1.02 17.72
CA LEU A 592 25.29 0.34 17.17
C LEU A 592 26.60 1.13 17.30
N GLN A 593 27.29 1.01 18.44
CA GLN A 593 28.59 1.61 18.69
C GLN A 593 29.72 0.90 17.92
N GLY A 594 29.59 -0.42 17.72
CA GLY A 594 30.59 -1.28 17.08
C GLY A 594 30.79 -1.06 15.57
N GLU A 595 29.89 -0.34 14.90
CA GLU A 595 30.08 0.12 13.51
C GLU A 595 30.79 1.49 13.43
N SER A 596 31.10 2.13 14.58
CA SER A 596 31.72 3.47 14.65
C SER A 596 33.24 3.48 14.92
N ASN A 597 33.90 2.32 14.97
CA ASN A 597 35.37 2.24 15.15
C ASN A 597 36.19 2.44 13.86
N ASN A 598 35.54 2.72 12.73
CA ASN A 598 36.20 3.34 11.59
C ASN A 598 35.87 4.83 11.62
N ASP A 599 36.84 5.65 12.01
CA ASP A 599 36.74 7.12 12.11
C ASP A 599 36.30 7.84 10.81
N ASP A 600 36.12 7.12 9.70
CA ASP A 600 35.75 7.64 8.37
C ASP A 600 34.36 7.17 7.86
N ALA A 601 33.59 6.38 8.62
CA ALA A 601 32.26 5.96 8.16
C ALA A 601 31.21 7.06 8.41
N PRO A 602 30.55 7.60 7.38
CA PRO A 602 29.49 8.59 7.58
C PRO A 602 28.38 7.98 8.42
N ILE A 603 28.05 8.64 9.53
CA ILE A 603 26.91 8.34 10.38
C ILE A 603 25.68 8.14 9.48
N GLN A 604 25.21 6.90 9.34
CA GLN A 604 24.08 6.61 8.44
C GLN A 604 22.80 7.23 9.03
N THR A 605 22.45 8.43 8.56
CA THR A 605 21.28 9.24 8.95
C THR A 605 19.95 8.50 8.87
N LYS A 606 19.86 7.46 8.04
CA LYS A 606 18.62 6.71 7.77
C LYS A 606 18.09 5.91 8.97
N TRP A 607 18.93 5.54 9.94
CA TRP A 607 18.53 4.70 11.08
C TRP A 607 18.15 5.50 12.32
N LEU A 608 18.16 6.84 12.24
CA LEU A 608 18.09 7.69 13.41
C LEU A 608 16.74 7.67 14.12
N THR A 609 15.66 7.91 13.38
CA THR A 609 14.31 7.94 13.94
C THR A 609 13.95 6.57 14.52
N SER A 610 14.24 5.49 13.78
CA SER A 610 13.97 4.12 14.24
C SER A 610 14.78 3.71 15.47
N THR A 611 15.99 4.24 15.66
CA THR A 611 16.81 3.96 16.85
C THR A 611 16.32 4.72 18.07
N VAL A 612 15.97 6.01 17.92
CA VAL A 612 15.42 6.84 19.01
C VAL A 612 14.05 6.31 19.47
N ASP A 613 13.16 5.97 18.53
CA ASP A 613 11.86 5.36 18.81
C ASP A 613 12.01 4.03 19.55
N LEU A 614 13.03 3.23 19.18
CA LEU A 614 13.33 1.97 19.84
C LEU A 614 13.86 2.17 21.26
N ILE A 615 14.78 3.12 21.48
CA ILE A 615 15.28 3.45 22.81
C ILE A 615 14.12 3.93 23.70
N ARG A 616 13.27 4.81 23.17
CA ARG A 616 12.03 5.23 23.82
C ARG A 616 11.15 4.04 24.17
N PHE A 617 10.92 3.14 23.22
CA PHE A 617 10.13 1.93 23.43
C PHE A 617 10.72 1.02 24.53
N THR A 618 12.05 0.85 24.55
CA THR A 618 12.76 0.07 25.57
C THR A 618 12.64 0.71 26.95
N ILE A 619 12.88 2.02 27.06
CA ILE A 619 12.70 2.77 28.32
C ILE A 619 11.26 2.64 28.82
N GLN A 620 10.27 2.84 27.95
CA GLN A 620 8.86 2.69 28.31
C GLN A 620 8.53 1.28 28.80
N SER A 621 9.10 0.25 28.16
CA SER A 621 8.89 -1.13 28.56
C SER A 621 9.47 -1.42 29.94
N LEU A 622 10.72 -1.00 30.20
CA LEU A 622 11.37 -1.16 31.51
C LEU A 622 10.60 -0.42 32.60
N LEU A 623 10.18 0.82 32.35
CA LEU A 623 9.38 1.60 33.31
C LEU A 623 8.02 0.96 33.59
N LYS A 624 7.35 0.42 32.56
CA LYS A 624 6.04 -0.24 32.70
C LYS A 624 6.14 -1.58 33.43
N ILE A 625 7.22 -2.33 33.22
CA ILE A 625 7.47 -3.59 33.93
C ILE A 625 7.69 -3.33 35.42
N ASN A 626 8.40 -2.25 35.76
CA ASN A 626 8.69 -1.87 37.13
C ASN A 626 7.59 -1.03 37.77
N ASP A 627 6.44 -0.88 37.12
CA ASP A 627 5.33 -0.07 37.62
C ASP A 627 4.81 -0.67 38.94
N GLY A 628 5.09 0.01 40.06
CA GLY A 628 4.81 -0.46 41.41
C GLY A 628 5.91 -1.29 42.09
N ASN A 629 6.97 -1.75 41.40
CA ASN A 629 8.10 -2.46 41.99
C ASN A 629 9.37 -1.60 42.10
N ILE A 630 9.42 -0.82 43.18
CA ILE A 630 10.44 0.21 43.42
C ILE A 630 11.86 -0.37 43.54
N VAL A 631 12.01 -1.59 44.07
CA VAL A 631 13.34 -2.20 44.27
C VAL A 631 13.99 -2.54 42.93
N GLN A 632 13.22 -3.14 42.00
CA GLN A 632 13.70 -3.45 40.65
C GLN A 632 14.04 -2.19 39.86
N LEU A 633 13.26 -1.11 40.03
CA LEU A 633 13.54 0.18 39.39
C LEU A 633 14.90 0.76 39.82
N ILE A 634 15.29 0.59 41.09
CA ILE A 634 16.59 1.03 41.62
C ILE A 634 17.72 0.20 41.02
N ASP A 635 17.56 -1.13 40.96
CA ASP A 635 18.56 -2.04 40.38
C ASP A 635 18.79 -1.77 38.88
N GLU A 636 17.74 -1.38 38.16
CA GLU A 636 17.78 -1.09 36.72
C GLU A 636 18.14 0.37 36.39
N ALA A 637 18.19 1.26 37.39
CA ALA A 637 18.39 2.70 37.20
C ALA A 637 19.66 3.03 36.39
N LEU A 638 20.77 2.31 36.60
CA LEU A 638 22.00 2.52 35.85
C LEU A 638 21.88 2.14 34.37
N HIS A 639 21.12 1.09 34.07
CA HIS A 639 20.85 0.68 32.68
C HIS A 639 19.97 1.72 32.00
N ILE A 640 18.89 2.13 32.66
CA ILE A 640 17.98 3.19 32.17
C ILE A 640 18.76 4.49 31.92
N ARG A 641 19.67 4.87 32.81
CA ARG A 641 20.56 6.03 32.61
C ARG A 641 21.37 5.93 31.33
N ASN A 642 21.97 4.77 31.05
CA ASN A 642 22.73 4.59 29.81
C ASN A 642 21.81 4.70 28.57
N LEU A 643 20.57 4.21 28.64
CA LEU A 643 19.57 4.41 27.58
C LEU A 643 19.27 5.89 27.33
N PHE A 644 19.26 6.72 28.38
CA PHE A 644 19.08 8.17 28.24
C PHE A 644 20.34 8.88 27.73
N ASN A 645 21.54 8.46 28.09
CA ASN A 645 22.78 9.14 27.71
C ASN A 645 23.14 8.97 26.22
N GLU A 646 22.78 7.85 25.60
CA GLU A 646 23.14 7.59 24.20
C GLU A 646 22.45 8.53 23.21
N PRO A 647 21.10 8.71 23.22
CA PRO A 647 20.46 9.73 22.38
C PRO A 647 20.97 11.13 22.74
N LEU A 648 21.19 11.42 24.02
CA LEU A 648 21.66 12.72 24.49
C LEU A 648 23.05 13.09 23.94
N ASN A 649 24.02 12.17 24.05
CA ASN A 649 25.37 12.34 23.50
C ASN A 649 25.32 12.53 21.98
N TYR A 650 24.47 11.77 21.30
CA TYR A 650 24.34 11.83 19.86
C TYR A 650 23.71 13.16 19.39
N ILE A 651 22.61 13.62 20.02
CA ILE A 651 21.96 14.90 19.70
C ILE A 651 22.92 16.06 19.99
N SER A 652 23.64 16.00 21.10
CA SER A 652 24.65 16.99 21.47
C SER A 652 25.75 17.08 20.41
N LYS A 653 26.22 15.93 19.89
CA LYS A 653 27.18 15.89 18.77
C LYS A 653 26.60 16.52 17.50
N LEU A 654 25.36 16.22 17.13
CA LEU A 654 24.71 16.83 15.96
C LEU A 654 24.57 18.35 16.10
N LYS A 655 24.13 18.84 17.27
CA LYS A 655 24.03 20.27 17.55
C LYS A 655 25.39 20.95 17.47
N THR A 656 26.43 20.30 17.99
CA THR A 656 27.81 20.79 17.90
C THR A 656 28.30 20.84 16.45
N ILE A 657 28.01 19.83 15.63
CA ILE A 657 28.35 19.81 14.20
C ILE A 657 27.62 20.93 13.45
N LYS A 658 26.32 21.15 13.71
CA LYS A 658 25.54 22.27 13.16
C LYS A 658 26.14 23.63 13.56
N MET A 659 26.49 23.80 14.85
CA MET A 659 27.06 25.06 15.36
C MET A 659 28.47 25.36 14.84
N LEU A 660 29.26 24.32 14.56
CA LEU A 660 30.65 24.47 14.11
C LEU A 660 30.78 24.74 12.60
N ASN A 661 29.68 24.69 11.81
CA ASN A 661 29.71 24.93 10.35
C ASN A 661 30.88 24.19 9.64
N VAL A 662 31.18 22.95 10.07
CA VAL A 662 32.27 22.18 9.48
C VAL A 662 31.74 21.44 8.24
N HIS A 663 32.03 22.06 7.09
CA HIS A 663 31.93 21.55 5.71
C HIS A 663 30.59 21.66 4.96
N GLU A 664 30.22 22.88 4.58
CA GLU A 664 29.74 23.10 3.21
C GLU A 664 30.95 23.13 2.26
N THR A 665 31.28 21.98 1.69
CA THR A 665 31.99 21.98 0.41
C THR A 665 30.94 22.23 -0.68
N PRO A 666 31.07 23.29 -1.50
CA PRO A 666 30.05 23.62 -2.49
C PRO A 666 30.04 22.52 -3.56
N GLY A 667 29.04 21.65 -3.54
CA GLY A 667 28.85 20.61 -4.56
C GLY A 667 28.39 19.23 -4.08
N LYS A 668 28.28 18.97 -2.77
CA LYS A 668 27.52 17.82 -2.27
C LYS A 668 26.20 18.32 -1.72
N GLU A 669 25.11 17.88 -2.32
CA GLU A 669 23.75 18.06 -1.80
C GLU A 669 23.78 17.81 -0.29
N SER A 670 23.25 18.79 0.45
CA SER A 670 23.07 18.78 1.89
C SER A 670 22.81 17.35 2.38
N SER A 671 23.73 16.79 3.16
CA SER A 671 23.40 15.67 4.05
C SER A 671 22.09 16.06 4.72
N GLU A 672 21.03 15.29 4.47
CA GLU A 672 19.71 15.43 5.07
C GLU A 672 19.93 15.75 6.56
N CYS A 673 19.74 17.02 6.90
CA CYS A 673 19.95 17.52 8.24
C CYS A 673 18.79 16.94 9.04
N VAL A 674 19.04 15.86 9.76
CA VAL A 674 17.98 15.19 10.54
C VAL A 674 17.59 16.15 11.67
N ASP A 675 16.52 16.91 11.43
CA ASP A 675 15.87 17.71 12.47
C ASP A 675 15.13 16.73 13.38
N MET A 676 15.74 16.41 14.53
CA MET A 676 15.05 15.64 15.56
C MET A 676 13.86 16.45 16.07
N ASN A 677 12.69 15.80 16.15
CA ASN A 677 11.48 16.43 16.65
C ASN A 677 11.69 16.87 18.12
N VAL A 678 11.37 18.13 18.40
CA VAL A 678 11.44 18.74 19.73
C VAL A 678 10.55 17.98 20.72
N ASP A 679 9.45 17.38 20.24
CA ASP A 679 8.56 16.56 21.06
C ASP A 679 9.27 15.29 21.59
N GLU A 680 10.23 14.72 20.85
CA GLU A 680 11.02 13.57 21.34
C GLU A 680 11.98 14.01 22.46
N ILE A 681 12.64 15.15 22.29
CA ILE A 681 13.52 15.75 23.32
C ILE A 681 12.70 16.04 24.59
N GLU A 682 11.51 16.61 24.43
CA GLU A 682 10.59 16.85 25.55
C GLU A 682 10.16 15.54 26.21
N TRP A 683 9.88 14.49 25.44
CA TRP A 683 9.51 13.18 25.97
C TRP A 683 10.64 12.61 26.84
N PHE A 684 11.88 12.54 26.35
CA PHE A 684 13.01 12.05 27.13
C PHE A 684 13.24 12.88 28.39
N SER A 685 13.21 14.22 28.27
CA SER A 685 13.37 15.09 29.42
C SER A 685 12.27 14.88 30.47
N SER A 686 11.01 14.75 30.03
CA SER A 686 9.85 14.57 30.90
C SER A 686 9.87 13.20 31.58
N THR A 687 10.28 12.14 30.88
CA THR A 687 10.43 10.81 31.46
C THR A 687 11.56 10.78 32.49
N ALA A 688 12.72 11.39 32.20
CA ALA A 688 13.81 11.52 33.15
C ALA A 688 13.39 12.35 34.39
N PHE A 689 12.64 13.45 34.19
CA PHE A 689 12.07 14.26 35.27
C PHE A 689 11.15 13.45 36.17
N ASN A 690 10.21 12.70 35.59
CA ASN A 690 9.27 11.89 36.35
C ASN A 690 9.99 10.82 37.18
N LEU A 691 11.01 10.18 36.60
CA LEU A 691 11.82 9.20 37.30
C LEU A 691 12.62 9.84 38.45
N ALA A 692 13.23 11.01 38.21
CA ALA A 692 13.90 11.79 39.25
C ALA A 692 12.95 12.18 40.38
N SER A 693 11.74 12.65 40.06
CA SER A 693 10.72 13.03 41.04
C SER A 693 10.23 11.83 41.84
N GLN A 694 10.05 10.67 41.21
CA GLN A 694 9.63 9.44 41.88
C GLN A 694 10.72 8.97 42.86
N LEU A 695 11.99 8.96 42.44
CA LEU A 695 13.13 8.61 43.28
C LEU A 695 13.35 9.61 44.43
N PHE A 696 13.11 10.90 44.18
CA PHE A 696 13.22 11.96 45.19
C PHE A 696 12.18 11.78 46.31
N ARG A 697 10.93 11.48 45.96
CA ARG A 697 9.85 11.24 46.95
C ARG A 697 10.11 10.05 47.88
N MET A 698 11.04 9.16 47.54
CA MET A 698 11.42 8.00 48.37
C MET A 698 12.39 8.34 49.51
N GLY A 699 12.91 9.57 49.56
CA GLY A 699 13.68 10.10 50.70
C GLY A 699 15.09 9.53 50.93
N ASN A 700 15.52 8.50 50.21
CA ASN A 700 16.83 7.84 50.42
C ASN A 700 17.69 7.66 49.15
N ASN A 701 17.19 8.02 47.96
CA ASN A 701 17.86 7.77 46.67
C ASN A 701 18.32 9.05 45.96
N PHE A 702 18.83 10.03 46.72
CA PHE A 702 19.17 11.36 46.18
C PHE A 702 20.23 11.32 45.07
N THR A 703 21.20 10.40 45.12
CA THR A 703 22.22 10.26 44.07
C THR A 703 21.58 9.87 42.74
N LEU A 704 20.69 8.87 42.73
CA LEU A 704 19.99 8.43 41.53
C LEU A 704 18.98 9.49 41.06
N ALA A 705 18.25 10.12 41.98
CA ALA A 705 17.33 11.20 41.66
C ALA A 705 18.08 12.37 40.98
N LYS A 706 19.25 12.74 41.51
CA LYS A 706 20.11 13.77 40.93
C LYS A 706 20.55 13.40 39.52
N MET A 707 21.04 12.17 39.32
CA MET A 707 21.48 11.70 38.00
C MET A 707 20.40 11.85 36.92
N PHE A 708 19.15 11.50 37.22
CA PHE A 708 18.04 11.67 36.26
C PHE A 708 17.57 13.12 36.14
N SER A 709 17.68 13.93 37.20
CA SER A 709 17.39 15.37 37.11
C SER A 709 18.40 16.10 36.21
N ASP A 710 19.68 15.72 36.27
CA ASP A 710 20.74 16.28 35.43
C ASP A 710 20.48 15.90 33.95
N ILE A 711 20.15 14.63 33.68
CA ILE A 711 19.74 14.17 32.34
C ILE A 711 18.55 14.96 31.80
N SER A 712 17.53 15.20 32.63
CA SER A 712 16.35 15.97 32.24
C SER A 712 16.70 17.40 31.80
N LEU A 713 17.61 18.05 32.52
CA LEU A 713 18.12 19.39 32.20
C LEU A 713 19.01 19.39 30.95
N GLU A 714 19.88 18.39 30.80
CA GLU A 714 20.72 18.25 29.61
C GLU A 714 19.85 18.12 28.35
N TYR A 715 18.77 17.33 28.38
CA TYR A 715 17.80 17.28 27.28
C TYR A 715 17.10 18.63 27.03
N MET A 716 16.65 19.34 28.09
CA MET A 716 16.03 20.67 27.92
C MET A 716 16.99 21.69 27.30
N SER A 717 18.29 21.61 27.60
CA SER A 717 19.32 22.49 27.01
C SER A 717 19.50 22.30 25.49
N LEU A 718 19.01 21.17 24.94
CA LEU A 718 19.06 20.91 23.52
C LEU A 718 17.98 21.70 22.75
N ILE A 719 16.90 22.11 23.41
CA ILE A 719 15.77 22.84 22.80
C ILE A 719 16.19 24.29 22.43
N PRO A 720 16.06 24.72 21.16
CA PRO A 720 16.42 26.06 20.74
C PRO A 720 15.29 27.06 21.05
N PHE A 721 15.18 27.52 22.31
CA PHE A 721 14.08 28.40 22.76
C PHE A 721 13.80 29.59 21.82
N ASP A 722 14.86 30.21 21.29
CA ASP A 722 14.79 31.44 20.49
C ASP A 722 14.23 31.24 19.07
N GLU A 723 14.08 29.98 18.61
CA GLU A 723 13.55 29.65 17.27
C GLU A 723 12.03 29.41 17.26
N PHE A 724 11.38 29.34 18.43
CA PHE A 724 9.95 29.03 18.55
C PHE A 724 9.05 30.27 18.56
N THR A 725 7.77 30.05 18.22
CA THR A 725 6.70 31.02 18.49
C THR A 725 6.60 31.34 19.98
N THR A 726 6.09 32.53 20.31
CA THR A 726 6.01 33.03 21.70
C THR A 726 5.35 32.03 22.66
N GLU A 727 4.28 31.37 22.23
CA GLU A 727 3.57 30.36 23.04
C GLU A 727 4.42 29.12 23.33
N LYS A 728 5.04 28.53 22.30
CA LYS A 728 5.93 27.37 22.46
C LYS A 728 7.18 27.71 23.28
N ASN A 729 7.73 28.91 23.11
CA ASN A 729 8.86 29.40 23.91
C ASN A 729 8.49 29.47 25.41
N ILE A 730 7.31 30.02 25.74
CA ILE A 730 6.82 30.08 27.13
C ILE A 730 6.65 28.68 27.72
N HIS A 731 6.05 27.72 26.98
CA HIS A 731 5.93 26.33 27.43
C HIS A 731 7.28 25.70 27.78
N PHE A 732 8.25 25.74 26.87
CA PHE A 732 9.55 25.10 27.11
C PHE A 732 10.36 25.81 28.20
N ARG A 733 10.26 27.14 28.32
CA ARG A 733 10.87 27.89 29.44
C ARG A 733 10.25 27.53 30.78
N TYR A 734 8.94 27.37 30.84
CA TYR A 734 8.24 26.88 32.03
C TYR A 734 8.73 25.47 32.39
N ARG A 735 8.77 24.55 31.43
CA ARG A 735 9.26 23.18 31.65
C ARG A 735 10.73 23.16 32.13
N ASN A 736 11.60 23.99 31.55
CA ASN A 736 12.98 24.12 32.00
C ASN A 736 13.05 24.59 33.47
N ALA A 737 12.28 25.62 33.84
CA ALA A 737 12.24 26.11 35.21
C ALA A 737 11.72 25.05 36.21
N VAL A 738 10.76 24.21 35.80
CA VAL A 738 10.28 23.07 36.60
C VAL A 738 11.40 22.03 36.81
N CYS A 739 12.15 21.68 35.77
CA CYS A 739 13.28 20.75 35.88
C CYS A 739 14.40 21.32 36.78
N GLU A 740 14.70 22.61 36.64
CA GLU A 740 15.72 23.30 37.47
C GLU A 740 15.30 23.32 38.95
N THR A 741 14.03 23.57 39.23
CA THR A 741 13.47 23.56 40.59
C THR A 741 13.68 22.18 41.22
N LEU A 742 13.32 21.09 40.53
CA LEU A 742 13.50 19.74 41.04
C LEU A 742 14.98 19.40 41.29
N SER A 743 15.88 19.75 40.36
CA SER A 743 17.32 19.49 40.53
C SER A 743 17.89 20.22 41.75
N LEU A 744 17.51 21.50 41.95
CA LEU A 744 17.93 22.28 43.12
C LEU A 744 17.34 21.72 44.42
N SER A 745 16.07 21.31 44.44
CA SER A 745 15.43 20.68 45.59
C SER A 745 16.09 19.35 45.97
N ILE A 746 16.43 18.48 44.98
CA ILE A 746 17.16 17.23 45.24
C ILE A 746 18.51 17.52 45.88
N ARG A 747 19.26 18.50 45.35
CA ARG A 747 20.54 18.91 45.91
C ARG A 747 20.42 19.45 47.34
N TYR A 748 19.36 20.19 47.62
CA TYR A 748 19.08 20.74 48.95
C TYR A 748 18.86 19.62 49.99
N GLU A 749 17.94 18.69 49.72
CA GLU A 749 17.64 17.56 50.62
C GLU A 749 18.81 16.59 50.80
N ALA A 750 19.60 16.37 49.74
CA ALA A 750 20.81 15.55 49.80
C ALA A 750 21.86 16.12 50.77
N ILE A 751 21.86 17.44 50.98
CA ILE A 751 22.74 18.10 51.96
C ILE A 751 22.16 17.94 53.37
N GLN A 752 20.85 18.13 53.54
CA GLN A 752 20.19 17.96 54.85
C GLN A 752 20.39 16.55 55.42
N THR A 753 20.25 15.52 54.59
CA THR A 753 20.42 14.13 55.05
C THR A 753 21.87 13.75 55.40
N ASN A 754 22.86 14.55 55.01
CA ASN A 754 24.28 14.38 55.36
C ASN A 754 24.71 15.25 56.56
N GLU A 755 23.77 15.82 57.33
CA GLU A 755 23.96 16.86 58.36
C GLU A 755 24.93 16.57 59.53
N ASN A 756 25.56 15.40 59.60
CA ASN A 756 26.51 15.09 60.68
C ASN A 756 27.91 15.74 60.54
N ILE A 757 28.16 16.56 59.51
CA ILE A 757 29.47 17.23 59.33
C ILE A 757 29.27 18.70 58.95
N VAL A 758 29.17 19.57 59.95
CA VAL A 758 29.31 21.03 59.76
C VAL A 758 30.77 21.32 59.39
N SER A 759 31.05 21.44 58.09
CA SER A 759 32.35 21.88 57.56
C SER A 759 32.15 23.10 56.67
N ASP A 760 33.20 23.90 56.49
CA ASP A 760 33.19 25.08 55.60
C ASP A 760 32.73 24.73 54.16
N SER A 761 32.91 23.48 53.73
CA SER A 761 32.46 22.97 52.44
C SER A 761 30.93 22.91 52.30
N VAL A 762 30.20 22.61 53.38
CA VAL A 762 28.73 22.54 53.39
C VAL A 762 28.14 23.95 53.28
N MET A 763 28.73 24.92 53.97
CA MET A 763 28.31 26.33 53.88
C MET A 763 28.54 26.90 52.47
N ALA A 764 29.68 26.60 51.84
CA ALA A 764 29.94 26.98 50.45
C ALA A 764 28.89 26.39 49.49
N THR A 765 28.44 25.16 49.73
CA THR A 765 27.42 24.49 48.92
C THR A 765 26.03 25.10 49.13
N PHE A 766 25.66 25.50 50.35
CA PHE A 766 24.42 26.24 50.61
C PHE A 766 24.42 27.61 49.90
N LEU A 767 25.55 28.32 49.90
CA LEU A 767 25.68 29.59 49.17
C LEU A 767 25.55 29.39 47.65
N GLU A 768 26.11 28.31 47.10
CA GLU A 768 25.95 27.96 45.68
C GLU A 768 24.48 27.66 45.34
N LEU A 769 23.79 26.87 46.18
CA LEU A 769 22.37 26.59 46.02
C LEU A 769 21.51 27.85 46.11
N GLY A 770 21.79 28.73 47.07
CA GLY A 770 21.11 30.01 47.22
C GLY A 770 21.26 30.86 45.96
N ARG A 771 22.46 30.94 45.38
CA ARG A 771 22.67 31.61 44.08
C ARG A 771 21.89 30.95 42.94
N GLY A 772 21.81 29.62 42.95
CA GLY A 772 21.01 28.84 41.99
C GLY A 772 19.52 29.22 42.04
N PHE A 773 18.91 29.18 43.23
CA PHE A 773 17.51 29.59 43.40
C PHE A 773 17.28 31.08 43.14
N GLN A 774 18.24 31.96 43.44
CA GLN A 774 18.17 33.38 43.07
C GLN A 774 18.11 33.57 41.56
N LYS A 775 18.96 32.85 40.81
CA LYS A 775 18.95 32.87 39.34
C LYS A 775 17.62 32.35 38.80
N LEU A 776 17.16 31.18 39.27
CA LEU A 776 15.87 30.60 38.89
C LEU A 776 14.70 31.57 39.15
N THR A 777 14.69 32.23 40.31
CA THR A 777 13.68 33.23 40.65
C THR A 777 13.68 34.40 39.66
N ALA A 778 14.85 34.88 39.24
CA ALA A 778 14.96 35.94 38.23
C ALA A 778 14.46 35.47 36.84
N ASP A 779 14.79 34.24 36.46
CA ASP A 779 14.36 33.64 35.19
C ASP A 779 12.83 33.43 35.15
N ILE A 780 12.22 32.98 36.26
CA ILE A 780 10.76 32.85 36.39
C ILE A 780 10.08 34.23 36.33
N LYS A 781 10.64 35.27 36.95
CA LYS A 781 10.11 36.64 36.82
C LYS A 781 10.11 37.13 35.39
N LYS A 782 11.21 36.87 34.68
CA LYS A 782 11.30 37.18 33.24
C LYS A 782 10.24 36.42 32.46
N LEU A 783 10.01 35.14 32.77
CA LEU A 783 8.95 34.33 32.17
C LEU A 783 7.55 34.91 32.44
N ILE A 784 7.24 35.37 33.67
CA ILE A 784 5.97 36.03 33.99
C ILE A 784 5.81 37.33 33.20
N ALA A 785 6.87 38.14 33.10
CA ALA A 785 6.83 39.37 32.34
C ALA A 785 6.61 39.11 30.83
N ASP A 786 7.28 38.10 30.28
CA ASP A 786 7.13 37.67 28.89
C ASP A 786 5.73 37.08 28.64
N PHE A 787 5.18 36.31 29.59
CA PHE A 787 3.81 35.78 29.55
C PHE A 787 2.78 36.91 29.56
N LYS A 788 2.90 37.88 30.48
CA LYS A 788 2.01 39.07 30.55
C LYS A 788 2.07 39.93 29.27
N ARG A 789 3.22 39.98 28.60
CA ARG A 789 3.39 40.69 27.32
C ARG A 789 2.86 39.91 26.12
N SER A 790 2.80 38.58 26.23
CA SER A 790 2.31 37.72 25.17
C SER A 790 0.79 37.85 24.99
N GLN A 791 0.26 37.47 23.82
CA GLN A 791 -1.19 37.36 23.61
C GLN A 791 -1.80 36.06 24.18
N VAL A 792 -0.99 35.21 24.82
CA VAL A 792 -1.44 33.93 25.39
C VAL A 792 -2.33 34.22 26.60
N ARG A 793 -3.57 33.72 26.58
CA ARG A 793 -4.53 33.85 27.69
C ARG A 793 -4.82 32.48 28.29
N ASP A 794 -3.90 31.98 29.11
CA ASP A 794 -4.07 30.74 29.87
C ASP A 794 -3.96 31.04 31.38
N PRO A 795 -5.09 31.25 32.09
CA PRO A 795 -5.06 31.54 33.52
C PRO A 795 -4.55 30.37 34.37
N GLU A 796 -4.63 29.13 33.87
CA GLU A 796 -4.12 27.97 34.59
C GLU A 796 -2.59 27.91 34.54
N LEU A 797 -2.01 28.13 33.35
CA LEU A 797 -0.55 28.24 33.21
C LEU A 797 0.01 29.43 34.00
N GLU A 798 -0.69 30.57 34.00
CA GLU A 798 -0.30 31.73 34.81
C GLU A 798 -0.22 31.39 36.30
N ASN A 799 -1.24 30.71 36.84
CA ASN A 799 -1.25 30.26 38.22
C ASN A 799 -0.11 29.28 38.52
N ARG A 800 0.15 28.31 37.63
CA ARG A 800 1.26 27.35 37.79
C ARG A 800 2.63 28.03 37.78
N ILE A 801 2.85 29.05 36.93
CA ILE A 801 4.10 29.82 36.92
C ILE A 801 4.24 30.62 38.24
N ARG A 802 3.15 31.18 38.77
CA ARG A 802 3.15 31.88 40.06
C ARG A 802 3.42 30.93 41.23
N GLU A 803 2.86 29.72 41.22
CA GLU A 803 3.17 28.67 42.20
C GLU A 803 4.64 28.27 42.15
N LEU A 804 5.21 28.14 40.95
CA LEU A 804 6.64 27.84 40.77
C LEU A 804 7.52 28.96 41.34
N LEU A 805 7.14 30.22 41.11
CA LEU A 805 7.82 31.37 41.71
C LEU A 805 7.75 31.29 43.24
N HIS A 806 6.58 31.04 43.81
CA HIS A 806 6.39 30.90 45.25
C HIS A 806 7.29 29.80 45.84
N ASN A 807 7.30 28.61 45.23
CA ASN A 807 8.12 27.49 45.69
C ASN A 807 9.62 27.79 45.60
N SER A 808 10.07 28.39 44.49
CA SER A 808 11.48 28.81 44.33
C SER A 808 11.89 29.84 45.37
N VAL A 809 11.06 30.85 45.64
CA VAL A 809 11.34 31.89 46.64
C VAL A 809 11.33 31.30 48.05
N TYR A 810 10.38 30.42 48.38
CA TYR A 810 10.31 29.75 49.67
C TYR A 810 11.55 28.88 49.93
N SER A 811 11.95 28.03 48.98
CA SER A 811 13.17 27.21 49.11
C SER A 811 14.44 28.06 49.18
N ASN A 812 14.51 29.16 48.43
CA ASN A 812 15.62 30.10 48.53
C ASN A 812 15.71 30.71 49.94
N PHE A 813 14.56 31.12 50.49
CA PHE A 813 14.48 31.70 51.81
C PHE A 813 14.91 30.71 52.91
N GLU A 814 14.48 29.45 52.81
CA GLU A 814 14.88 28.37 53.70
C GLU A 814 16.41 28.17 53.71
N ILE A 815 17.03 28.13 52.53
CA ILE A 815 18.49 28.04 52.36
C ILE A 815 19.19 29.26 52.97
N LEU A 816 18.67 30.46 52.71
CA LEU A 816 19.28 31.69 53.20
C LEU A 816 19.26 31.78 54.72
N ILE A 817 18.17 31.33 55.37
CA ILE A 817 18.09 31.21 56.83
C ILE A 817 19.15 30.25 57.36
N LYS A 818 19.28 29.05 56.76
CA LYS A 818 20.31 28.08 57.17
C LYS A 818 21.74 28.62 56.94
N SER A 819 21.95 29.40 55.88
CA SER A 819 23.23 30.03 55.56
C SER A 819 23.58 31.27 56.42
N ARG A 820 22.60 31.79 57.18
CA ARG A 820 22.71 32.97 58.06
C ARG A 820 23.08 34.28 57.32
N ASP A 821 22.78 34.40 56.03
CA ASP A 821 23.01 35.63 55.26
C ASP A 821 21.88 36.64 55.46
N GLU A 822 21.98 37.44 56.53
CA GLU A 822 21.00 38.47 56.89
C GLU A 822 20.71 39.46 55.75
N LYS A 823 21.73 39.86 54.99
CA LYS A 823 21.55 40.83 53.90
C LYS A 823 20.71 40.24 52.77
N ALA A 824 20.99 39.00 52.39
CA ALA A 824 20.24 38.30 51.35
C ALA A 824 18.81 37.98 51.78
N VAL A 825 18.61 37.54 53.03
CA VAL A 825 17.28 37.32 53.62
C VAL A 825 16.44 38.60 53.58
N MET A 826 17.00 39.72 54.04
CA MET A 826 16.30 41.00 54.06
C MET A 826 16.05 41.56 52.66
N ALA A 827 16.95 41.31 51.70
CA ALA A 827 16.73 41.66 50.30
C ALA A 827 15.57 40.85 49.67
N LEU A 828 15.43 39.58 50.05
CA LEU A 828 14.34 38.72 49.58
C LEU A 828 12.99 39.12 50.21
N LEU A 829 12.96 39.56 51.48
CA LEU A 829 11.74 40.05 52.14
C LEU A 829 11.25 41.42 51.65
N LYS A 830 12.15 42.22 51.06
CA LYS A 830 11.83 43.47 50.37
C LYS A 830 11.33 43.25 48.93
N PHE A 831 11.06 42.01 48.52
CA PHE A 831 10.45 41.74 47.23
C PHE A 831 9.08 42.44 47.11
N ASP A 832 8.98 43.35 46.12
CA ASP A 832 7.82 44.17 45.75
C ASP A 832 6.56 43.38 45.38
N ASP A 833 5.40 43.98 45.70
CA ASP A 833 4.01 44.01 45.17
C ASP A 833 3.42 42.92 44.26
N ASP A 834 4.21 42.03 43.65
CA ASP A 834 3.69 40.96 42.77
C ASP A 834 3.17 39.73 43.55
N PHE A 835 3.41 39.66 44.86
CA PHE A 835 2.95 38.57 45.75
C PHE A 835 1.71 38.99 46.54
N ASP A 836 0.56 38.95 45.89
CA ASP A 836 -0.74 39.19 46.52
C ASP A 836 -1.24 37.90 47.23
N ASN A 837 -0.47 37.39 48.21
CA ASN A 837 -0.76 36.13 48.89
C ASN A 837 -0.43 36.20 50.40
N SER A 838 -1.45 36.31 51.26
CA SER A 838 -1.35 36.14 52.72
C SER A 838 -0.53 34.93 53.15
N SER A 839 -0.69 33.83 52.42
CA SER A 839 -0.11 32.52 52.71
C SER A 839 1.42 32.48 52.63
N PHE A 840 2.05 33.31 51.79
CA PHE A 840 3.51 33.34 51.65
C PHE A 840 4.20 33.84 52.91
N TYR A 841 3.73 34.96 53.45
CA TYR A 841 4.23 35.52 54.70
C TYR A 841 3.94 34.61 55.89
N GLU A 842 2.84 33.84 55.83
CA GLU A 842 2.51 32.85 56.85
C GLU A 842 3.49 31.69 56.87
N ASN A 843 3.71 31.07 55.70
CA ASN A 843 4.67 29.99 55.54
C ASN A 843 6.10 30.41 55.95
N ILE A 844 6.51 31.64 55.60
CA ILE A 844 7.81 32.18 55.97
C ILE A 844 7.94 32.41 57.47
N ALA A 845 6.93 33.01 58.10
CA ALA A 845 6.95 33.28 59.53
C ALA A 845 6.99 31.97 60.33
N ASP A 846 6.19 30.99 59.94
CA ASP A 846 6.17 29.68 60.57
C ASP A 846 7.50 28.95 60.39
N LEU A 847 8.10 28.98 59.19
CA LEU A 847 9.41 28.40 58.94
C LEU A 847 10.48 28.99 59.87
N VAL A 848 10.51 30.32 60.02
CA VAL A 848 11.50 31.02 60.87
C VAL A 848 11.32 30.70 62.36
N LEU A 849 10.07 30.55 62.79
CA LEU A 849 9.71 30.21 64.17
C LEU A 849 10.00 28.74 64.50
N GLN A 850 9.82 27.84 63.52
CA GLN A 850 10.04 26.40 63.69
C GLN A 850 11.49 25.96 63.46
N THR A 851 12.28 26.71 62.69
CA THR A 851 13.68 26.35 62.40
C THR A 851 14.57 26.54 63.64
N GLU A 852 15.18 25.46 64.11
CA GLU A 852 16.15 25.48 65.21
C GLU A 852 17.50 26.10 64.75
N GLY A 853 18.17 26.84 65.64
CA GLY A 853 19.51 27.39 65.37
C GLY A 853 19.58 28.70 64.57
N VAL A 854 18.43 29.32 64.27
CA VAL A 854 18.37 30.67 63.67
C VAL A 854 18.78 31.73 64.70
N PRO A 855 19.75 32.64 64.38
CA PRO A 855 20.13 33.72 65.29
C PRO A 855 18.94 34.61 65.67
N MET A 856 18.81 34.94 66.95
CA MET A 856 17.71 35.75 67.49
C MET A 856 17.56 37.11 66.79
N GLN A 857 18.66 37.77 66.43
CA GLN A 857 18.65 39.04 65.70
C GLN A 857 18.09 38.90 64.28
N LEU A 858 18.45 37.82 63.58
CA LEU A 858 17.95 37.51 62.25
C LEU A 858 16.45 37.17 62.32
N ARG A 859 16.03 36.30 63.25
CA ARG A 859 14.62 36.00 63.53
C ARG A 859 13.83 37.29 63.81
N LYS A 860 14.41 38.21 64.59
CA LYS A 860 13.81 39.51 64.90
C LYS A 860 13.60 40.38 63.66
N SER A 861 14.66 40.56 62.87
CA SER A 861 14.60 41.37 61.64
C SER A 861 13.54 40.87 60.65
N ILE A 862 13.43 39.55 60.49
CA ILE A 862 12.48 38.90 59.58
C ILE A 862 11.04 39.15 60.01
N ILE A 863 10.67 38.78 61.25
CA ILE A 863 9.28 38.86 61.71
C ILE A 863 8.80 40.32 61.77
N LEU A 864 9.66 41.26 62.19
CA LEU A 864 9.31 42.68 62.19
C LEU A 864 9.08 43.22 60.78
N THR A 865 9.88 42.79 59.79
CA THR A 865 9.69 43.17 58.38
C THR A 865 8.38 42.61 57.82
N ILE A 866 8.05 41.36 58.15
CA ILE A 866 6.77 40.74 57.75
C ILE A 866 5.58 41.50 58.35
N LEU A 867 5.65 41.81 59.65
CA LEU A 867 4.64 42.61 60.32
C LEU A 867 4.52 44.00 59.69
N GLN A 868 5.64 44.68 59.41
CA GLN A 868 5.63 46.00 58.76
C GLN A 868 4.98 45.97 57.37
N ASN A 869 5.31 44.97 56.53
CA ASN A 869 4.71 44.80 55.20
C ASN A 869 3.20 44.43 55.29
N LYS A 870 2.77 43.73 56.35
CA LYS A 870 1.34 43.45 56.60
C LYS A 870 0.57 44.66 57.15
N ILE A 871 1.22 45.68 57.71
CA ILE A 871 0.54 46.94 58.10
C ILE A 871 0.12 47.73 56.87
N THR A 872 0.92 47.73 55.81
CA THR A 872 0.64 48.49 54.58
C THR A 872 -0.49 47.89 53.73
N ASN A 873 -0.70 46.57 53.78
CA ASN A 873 -1.76 45.89 53.02
C ASN A 873 -3.12 45.92 53.76
N LYS A 874 -4.20 46.20 53.01
CA LYS A 874 -5.56 46.48 53.53
C LYS A 874 -6.43 45.23 53.76
N THR A 875 -6.01 44.07 53.28
CA THR A 875 -6.77 42.83 53.30
C THR A 875 -5.99 41.76 54.06
N GLU A 876 -6.69 41.00 54.92
CA GLU A 876 -6.28 39.70 55.51
C GLU A 876 -5.82 39.61 56.98
N ASN A 877 -5.68 38.36 57.41
CA ASN A 877 -5.97 37.72 58.70
C ASN A 877 -5.18 38.27 59.90
N ILE A 878 -5.88 38.97 60.78
CA ILE A 878 -5.33 39.64 61.96
C ILE A 878 -4.89 38.65 63.06
N GLU A 879 -5.43 37.42 63.07
CA GLU A 879 -5.12 36.38 64.06
C GLU A 879 -3.65 35.93 64.01
N ASN A 880 -3.12 35.65 62.83
CA ASN A 880 -1.74 35.20 62.63
C ASN A 880 -0.71 36.28 62.99
N ALA A 881 -1.04 37.55 62.71
CA ALA A 881 -0.19 38.67 63.12
C ALA A 881 -0.04 38.72 64.65
N TYR A 882 -1.12 38.48 65.43
CA TYR A 882 -1.03 38.45 66.89
C TYR A 882 -0.31 37.22 67.43
N TYR A 883 -0.47 36.06 66.80
CA TYR A 883 0.33 34.88 67.14
C TYR A 883 1.83 35.17 66.96
N TRP A 884 2.23 35.75 65.84
CA TRP A 884 3.63 36.13 65.62
C TRP A 884 4.10 37.20 66.60
N MET A 885 3.27 38.21 66.89
CA MET A 885 3.58 39.19 67.93
C MET A 885 3.80 38.52 69.29
N LYS A 886 2.93 37.59 69.71
CA LYS A 886 3.12 36.82 70.95
C LYS A 886 4.43 36.04 70.95
N CYS A 887 4.78 35.39 69.84
CA CYS A 887 6.06 34.69 69.68
C CYS A 887 7.25 35.67 69.79
N THR A 888 7.17 36.85 69.15
CA THR A 888 8.20 37.89 69.28
C THR A 888 8.38 38.38 70.71
N PHE A 889 7.28 38.57 71.45
CA PHE A 889 7.30 39.06 72.82
C PHE A 889 7.78 38.01 73.85
N LYS A 890 7.55 36.72 73.58
CA LYS A 890 8.03 35.62 74.45
C LYS A 890 9.55 35.53 74.45
N ASP A 891 10.18 35.74 73.30
CA ASP A 891 11.61 35.56 73.11
C ASP A 891 12.43 36.84 73.39
N TRP A 892 11.87 38.05 73.25
CA TRP A 892 12.65 39.31 73.11
C TRP A 892 12.59 40.29 74.29
N LYS A 893 12.22 39.83 75.49
CA LYS A 893 11.95 40.69 76.67
C LYS A 893 13.02 41.75 77.01
N SER A 894 14.27 41.58 76.61
CA SER A 894 15.39 42.48 76.90
C SER A 894 15.91 43.32 75.71
N SER A 895 15.26 43.28 74.53
CA SER A 895 15.82 43.83 73.28
C SER A 895 14.87 44.68 72.45
N LEU A 896 13.72 45.11 73.00
CA LEU A 896 12.75 45.95 72.30
C LEU A 896 13.22 47.41 72.24
N SER A 897 13.10 48.04 71.07
CA SER A 897 13.51 49.41 70.76
C SER A 897 12.30 50.35 70.59
N SER A 898 12.55 51.66 70.51
CA SER A 898 11.52 52.66 70.19
C SER A 898 10.91 52.50 68.80
N VAL A 899 11.64 51.88 67.86
CA VAL A 899 11.12 51.56 66.51
C VAL A 899 10.11 50.42 66.58
N ASP A 900 10.34 49.45 67.46
CA ASP A 900 9.43 48.32 67.70
C ASP A 900 8.11 48.84 68.32
N TYR A 901 8.19 49.83 69.22
CA TYR A 901 7.02 50.49 69.82
C TYR A 901 6.06 51.10 68.78
N ALA A 902 6.59 51.84 67.80
CA ALA A 902 5.77 52.48 66.76
C ALA A 902 5.01 51.44 65.92
N LEU A 903 5.66 50.33 65.58
CA LEU A 903 5.04 49.24 64.82
C LEU A 903 3.87 48.60 65.59
N PHE A 904 4.05 48.29 66.88
CA PHE A 904 2.98 47.73 67.71
C PHE A 904 1.86 48.76 67.96
N TYR A 905 2.21 50.03 68.10
CA TYR A 905 1.22 51.11 68.20
C TYR A 905 0.35 51.19 66.94
N ASP A 906 0.93 51.15 65.75
CA ASP A 906 0.18 51.18 64.49
C ASP A 906 -0.74 49.96 64.32
N TYR A 907 -0.29 48.78 64.75
CA TYR A 907 -1.14 47.58 64.80
C TYR A 907 -2.31 47.71 65.77
N SER A 908 -2.11 48.37 66.91
CA SER A 908 -3.21 48.63 67.86
C SER A 908 -4.33 49.49 67.26
N ALA A 909 -4.02 50.34 66.28
CA ALA A 909 -5.04 51.13 65.58
C ALA A 909 -5.90 50.28 64.63
N LYS A 910 -5.35 49.21 64.03
CA LYS A 910 -6.11 48.25 63.20
C LYS A 910 -7.11 47.40 64.03
N LEU A 911 -6.86 47.19 65.33
CA LEU A 911 -7.82 46.53 66.23
C LEU A 911 -9.15 47.27 66.31
N LYS A 912 -9.13 48.61 66.26
CA LYS A 912 -10.34 49.43 66.31
C LYS A 912 -11.31 49.02 65.20
N GLY A 913 -10.83 48.85 63.96
CA GLY A 913 -11.64 48.46 62.80
C GLY A 913 -12.10 47.00 62.78
N HIS A 914 -11.31 46.07 63.32
CA HIS A 914 -11.67 44.64 63.37
C HIS A 914 -12.72 44.35 64.46
N PHE A 915 -12.56 44.94 65.65
CA PHE A 915 -13.48 44.74 66.77
C PHE A 915 -14.70 45.67 66.74
N SER A 916 -14.71 46.74 65.93
CA SER A 916 -15.90 47.56 65.70
C SER A 916 -16.92 46.92 64.73
N ASN A 917 -16.47 45.98 63.89
CA ASN A 917 -17.34 45.28 62.92
C ASN A 917 -17.89 43.94 63.43
N LEU A 918 -17.43 43.48 64.60
CA LEU A 918 -17.91 42.27 65.25
C LEU A 918 -18.95 42.67 66.30
N ASP A 919 -20.23 42.61 65.92
CA ASP A 919 -21.32 42.65 66.90
C ASP A 919 -21.03 41.63 68.00
N GLY A 920 -21.07 42.12 69.24
CA GLY A 920 -20.61 41.39 70.40
C GLY A 920 -21.18 39.98 70.46
N ILE A 921 -20.29 39.00 70.59
CA ILE A 921 -20.40 37.76 71.41
C ILE A 921 -19.52 36.61 70.85
N THR A 922 -19.02 36.66 69.61
CA THR A 922 -18.15 35.58 69.07
C THR A 922 -16.81 36.07 68.49
N ALA A 923 -16.01 36.77 69.29
CA ALA A 923 -14.58 36.87 69.00
C ALA A 923 -13.87 35.70 69.69
N ASN A 924 -13.14 34.88 68.92
CA ASN A 924 -12.36 33.71 69.37
C ASN A 924 -11.73 33.97 70.75
N SER A 925 -12.06 33.15 71.75
CA SER A 925 -11.53 33.27 73.13
C SER A 925 -10.00 33.28 73.18
N GLU A 926 -9.38 32.64 72.20
CA GLU A 926 -7.94 32.52 72.01
C GLU A 926 -7.27 33.82 71.54
N ILE A 927 -7.96 34.64 70.72
CA ILE A 927 -7.45 35.97 70.33
C ILE A 927 -7.47 36.90 71.54
N LYS A 928 -8.56 36.91 72.30
CA LYS A 928 -8.67 37.75 73.52
C LYS A 928 -7.57 37.41 74.51
N GLU A 929 -7.31 36.13 74.72
CA GLU A 929 -6.20 35.67 75.56
C GLU A 929 -4.82 36.06 74.99
N THR A 930 -4.64 36.03 73.67
CA THR A 930 -3.41 36.49 73.02
C THR A 930 -3.20 38.00 73.18
N ILE A 931 -4.26 38.79 73.05
CA ILE A 931 -4.26 40.25 73.28
C ILE A 931 -3.93 40.56 74.75
N GLU A 932 -4.52 39.84 75.71
CA GLU A 932 -4.22 39.97 77.14
C GLU A 932 -2.75 39.65 77.44
N ASN A 933 -2.21 38.61 76.80
CA ASN A 933 -0.79 38.28 76.90
C ASN A 933 0.10 39.41 76.35
N ILE A 934 -0.23 39.97 75.18
CA ILE A 934 0.52 41.09 74.59
C ILE A 934 0.46 42.32 75.51
N ALA A 935 -0.72 42.65 76.03
CA ALA A 935 -0.91 43.76 76.98
C ALA A 935 -0.10 43.54 78.27
N SER A 936 -0.13 42.33 78.83
CA SER A 936 0.66 41.95 80.01
C SER A 936 2.17 42.05 79.77
N ILE A 937 2.64 41.71 78.57
CA ILE A 937 4.06 41.82 78.24
C ILE A 937 4.46 43.29 78.05
N CYS A 938 3.64 44.10 77.37
CA CYS A 938 3.88 45.56 77.26
C CYS A 938 3.93 46.23 78.63
N TRP A 939 3.01 45.86 79.53
CA TRP A 939 2.98 46.29 80.92
C TRP A 939 4.27 45.95 81.65
N ASN A 940 4.64 44.67 81.65
CA ASN A 940 5.86 44.20 82.34
C ASN A 940 7.13 44.81 81.74
N PHE A 941 7.18 45.04 80.42
CA PHE A 941 8.31 45.71 79.78
C PHE A 941 8.43 47.17 80.22
N GLY A 942 7.32 47.92 80.24
CA GLY A 942 7.31 49.29 80.77
C GLY A 942 7.81 49.35 82.21
N VAL A 943 7.31 48.46 83.08
CA VAL A 943 7.77 48.35 84.48
C VAL A 943 9.26 47.98 84.58
N THR A 944 9.75 47.09 83.72
CA THR A 944 11.17 46.70 83.70
C THR A 944 12.05 47.88 83.26
N GLN A 945 11.66 48.62 82.23
CA GLN A 945 12.35 49.83 81.79
C GLN A 945 12.34 50.94 82.85
N PHE A 946 11.28 51.04 83.63
CA PHE A 946 11.23 51.93 84.80
C PHE A 946 12.26 51.55 85.86
N ILE A 947 12.34 50.26 86.20
CA ILE A 947 13.37 49.73 87.12
C ILE A 947 14.78 50.02 86.59
N GLU A 948 14.96 49.99 85.27
CA GLU A 948 16.21 50.32 84.58
C GLU A 948 16.46 51.84 84.40
N GLY A 949 15.54 52.70 84.89
CA GLY A 949 15.72 54.16 84.97
C GLY A 949 15.08 54.99 83.85
N SER A 950 14.28 54.39 82.97
CA SER A 950 13.63 55.08 81.84
C SER A 950 12.15 55.34 82.10
N GLN A 951 11.83 56.55 82.59
CA GLN A 951 10.44 56.94 82.91
C GLN A 951 9.58 57.19 81.65
N SER A 952 10.14 57.71 80.56
CA SER A 952 9.38 57.92 79.32
C SER A 952 8.97 56.60 78.66
N ALA A 953 9.85 55.59 78.69
CA ALA A 953 9.54 54.27 78.17
C ALA A 953 8.47 53.56 79.00
N LEU A 954 8.44 53.76 80.32
CA LEU A 954 7.34 53.26 81.16
C LEU A 954 5.99 53.77 80.66
N GLU A 955 5.85 55.09 80.48
CA GLU A 955 4.58 55.69 80.08
C GLU A 955 4.14 55.21 78.69
N ASP A 956 5.06 55.18 77.72
CA ASP A 956 4.75 54.78 76.36
C ASP A 956 4.27 53.32 76.29
N TRP A 957 5.00 52.39 76.90
CA TRP A 957 4.68 50.95 76.88
C TRP A 957 3.47 50.58 77.75
N CYS A 958 3.27 51.23 78.89
CA CYS A 958 2.04 51.05 79.68
C CYS A 958 0.81 51.62 78.96
N ARG A 959 0.92 52.76 78.25
CA ARG A 959 -0.16 53.27 77.38
C ARG A 959 -0.51 52.29 76.28
N LEU A 960 0.48 51.67 75.65
CA LEU A 960 0.27 50.63 74.65
C LEU A 960 -0.40 49.38 75.27
N ALA A 961 0.01 48.98 76.48
CA ALA A 961 -0.62 47.90 77.22
C ALA A 961 -2.12 48.14 77.45
N PHE A 962 -2.50 49.36 77.86
CA PHE A 962 -3.91 49.73 78.04
C PHE A 962 -4.70 49.69 76.73
N ARG A 963 -4.09 50.14 75.62
CA ARG A 963 -4.74 50.09 74.30
C ARG A 963 -5.07 48.67 73.88
N TYR A 964 -4.17 47.73 74.10
CA TYR A 964 -4.46 46.31 73.85
C TYR A 964 -5.47 45.75 74.86
N ALA A 965 -5.34 46.10 76.15
CA ALA A 965 -6.24 45.62 77.22
C ALA A 965 -7.71 45.98 76.99
N LYS A 966 -8.00 47.08 76.29
CA LYS A 966 -9.37 47.48 75.87
C LYS A 966 -10.08 46.41 75.03
N TYR A 967 -9.33 45.58 74.31
CA TYR A 967 -9.86 44.54 73.42
C TYR A 967 -9.76 43.12 74.04
N GLY A 968 -9.33 43.01 75.31
CA GLY A 968 -9.26 41.75 76.07
C GLY A 968 -10.61 41.27 76.58
N ARG A 969 -10.62 40.39 77.60
CA ARG A 969 -11.85 39.99 78.30
C ARG A 969 -12.39 41.14 79.14
N THR A 970 -13.69 41.09 79.41
CA THR A 970 -14.37 42.04 80.29
C THR A 970 -13.70 42.08 81.67
N GLY A 971 -13.32 43.28 82.13
CA GLY A 971 -12.64 43.50 83.40
C GLY A 971 -11.09 43.50 83.34
N PHE A 972 -10.47 43.11 82.23
CA PHE A 972 -9.00 43.09 82.15
C PHE A 972 -8.37 44.49 82.10
N LEU A 973 -9.00 45.44 81.40
CA LEU A 973 -8.56 46.84 81.40
C LEU A 973 -8.65 47.47 82.80
N GLU A 974 -9.72 47.15 83.54
CA GLU A 974 -9.93 47.63 84.92
C GLU A 974 -8.82 47.10 85.84
N GLN A 975 -8.48 45.81 85.74
CA GLN A 975 -7.34 45.21 86.46
C GLN A 975 -6.00 45.88 86.12
N MET A 976 -5.76 46.20 84.85
CA MET A 976 -4.54 46.91 84.43
C MET A 976 -4.47 48.34 84.96
N LEU A 977 -5.61 49.04 85.02
CA LEU A 977 -5.70 50.38 85.60
C LEU A 977 -5.51 50.35 87.13
N GLU A 978 -5.97 49.30 87.81
CA GLU A 978 -5.68 49.06 89.23
C GLU A 978 -4.19 48.78 89.47
N LEU A 979 -3.53 48.02 88.59
CA LEU A 979 -2.09 47.81 88.65
C LEU A 979 -1.30 49.12 88.46
N TRP A 980 -1.81 50.04 87.64
CA TRP A 980 -1.23 51.37 87.46
C TRP A 980 -1.38 52.27 88.67
N SER A 981 -2.58 52.34 89.26
CA SER A 981 -2.77 53.11 90.49
C SER A 981 -1.90 52.58 91.63
N ALA A 982 -1.69 51.26 91.72
CA ALA A 982 -0.76 50.65 92.67
C ALA A 982 0.72 50.98 92.36
N LEU A 983 1.10 50.97 91.08
CA LEU A 983 2.47 51.31 90.64
C LEU A 983 2.77 52.80 90.88
N THR A 984 1.88 53.71 90.50
CA THR A 984 2.08 55.16 90.70
C THR A 984 2.15 55.52 92.19
N ALA A 985 1.31 54.89 93.03
CA ALA A 985 1.33 55.07 94.48
C ALA A 985 2.63 54.57 95.14
N SER A 986 3.29 53.55 94.57
CA SER A 986 4.52 52.96 95.11
C SER A 986 5.81 53.55 94.51
N ALA A 987 5.74 54.13 93.32
CA ALA A 987 6.90 54.58 92.54
C ALA A 987 7.13 56.12 92.52
N ASN A 988 6.30 56.91 93.23
CA ASN A 988 6.34 58.39 93.20
C ASN A 988 6.29 58.98 91.77
N LEU A 989 5.60 58.28 90.88
CA LEU A 989 5.31 58.78 89.53
C LEU A 989 4.21 59.84 89.67
N THR A 990 4.36 60.98 89.01
CA THR A 990 3.28 61.98 88.93
C THR A 990 2.07 61.32 88.31
N ASP A 991 0.98 61.25 89.07
CA ASP A 991 -0.31 60.78 88.57
C ASP A 991 -0.72 61.71 87.42
N PRO A 992 -0.82 61.23 86.17
CA PRO A 992 -1.35 62.06 85.12
C PRO A 992 -2.85 62.13 85.39
N GLU A 993 -3.31 63.21 86.03
CA GLU A 993 -4.72 63.63 86.15
C GLU A 993 -5.43 63.81 84.78
N ASN A 994 -4.95 63.17 83.71
CA ASN A 994 -5.47 63.29 82.35
C ASN A 994 -5.42 61.99 81.52
N LEU A 995 -5.37 60.81 82.13
CA LEU A 995 -5.55 59.57 81.35
C LEU A 995 -7.03 59.25 81.08
N THR A 996 -7.97 59.53 81.98
CA THR A 996 -9.42 59.39 81.71
C THR A 996 -9.93 60.32 80.60
N ASN A 997 -9.37 61.52 80.46
CA ASN A 997 -9.77 62.50 79.42
C ASN A 997 -9.16 62.23 78.02
N VAL A 998 -8.27 61.26 77.87
CA VAL A 998 -7.77 60.80 76.56
C VAL A 998 -8.56 59.57 76.07
N PHE A 999 -9.37 58.95 76.93
CA PHE A 999 -10.19 57.78 76.59
C PHE A 999 -11.62 58.11 76.14
N ASP A 1000 -12.05 59.36 76.25
CA ASP A 1000 -13.33 59.88 75.75
C ASP A 1000 -13.12 61.00 74.71
N TYR A 1001 -12.75 60.63 73.49
CA TYR A 1001 -13.08 61.41 72.29
C TYR A 1001 -13.24 60.44 71.11
N GLU A 1002 -14.47 59.97 70.92
CA GLU A 1002 -15.27 60.24 69.71
C GLU A 1002 -16.60 59.48 69.83
N GLN A 1003 -17.66 60.27 70.01
CA GLN A 1003 -19.06 59.87 69.82
C GLN A 1003 -19.28 59.45 68.37
N TYR A 1004 -19.63 58.18 68.16
CA TYR A 1004 -20.69 57.59 67.30
C TYR A 1004 -20.33 56.16 66.88
#